data_AF-A0A929Z521-F1
#
_entry.id   AF-A0A929Z521-F1
#
_cell.length_a   1.000
_cell.length_b   1.000
_cell.length_c   1.000
_cell.angle_alpha   90.00
_cell.angle_beta   90.00
_cell.angle_gamma   90.00
#
_symmetry.space_group_name_H-M   'P 1'
#
loop_
_entity.id
_entity.type
_entity.pdbx_description
1 polymer ?
#
loop_
_entity_poly.entity_id
_entity_poly.type
_entity_poly.pdbx_seq_one_letter_code
_entity_poly.pdbx_strand_id
1 'polypeptide(L)'
;MPDRITELVSVQQLKDLTPAQKPRITKLALSGALTARGNSDFRQLRDLCPQLQELDLSQADVTEIPDNAFLGCSNLRRIVLPAKLRKIGYQAFLGCRGLTEITLPASVEEIGSAAFNGCTRLQKVNFSGARPKVVGFAAFNGVPATDLPAETDGLRAKKNTEKYALVPLPAQLEERSGAPFVLSRIGRIEAAPALHNESGVARRILRERTGVNVLRGNAALQLSVDTTAVRNAEGYQLTVDKKGIRIVGGSPAGVYYGLMTLDQLLATQPAQLAPLFIADAPRTAVRELMVDPCRTFIPFARLKQIVTEMARYKFNALHLHLVDDQAWRIEIKKYPRLVAESSTRPAMDDMLYSSPGFYTQAEMKELVAFAAAHHVMVIPEIEMPGHEVAAIHAYPELTPGAKKVPIRTTCGVSNELLNPASDFTYQFLFDVFDELAEVFPAPYVHLGGDEAGMPPLDCWTNDSSCNALKARLGITSRDRSENWRLQKYLFDRVIAHLRDKLGKTPMFWYETDFKEIQPGCVTFAWRNGLTAKALEAAERNNVKVMLCPGEHCYLDYPMAPGDLPEVNWGMPVTSLKQTYALDPAWGRGKEFEDKYMFGVTGTLWSECMPRPERIFYMAFPRAWALAEAGWTPQSRRDYTDFLRRLRPVMADHQLRGLPASNKF
;
A
#
# COMPACT_ATOMS: atom_id res chain seq x y z
N MET A 1 -3.25 29.40 -2.72
CA MET A 1 -1.91 28.76 -2.68
C MET A 1 -0.92 29.83 -2.25
N PRO A 2 0.02 29.57 -1.33
CA PRO A 2 1.09 30.53 -1.07
C PRO A 2 1.90 30.75 -2.36
N ASP A 3 2.35 31.99 -2.59
CA ASP A 3 3.04 32.36 -3.82
C ASP A 3 4.31 31.52 -4.01
N ARG A 4 4.49 30.95 -5.21
CA ARG A 4 5.71 30.20 -5.55
C ARG A 4 6.92 31.12 -5.53
N ILE A 5 8.03 30.64 -4.97
CA ILE A 5 9.33 31.32 -5.04
C ILE A 5 10.00 30.84 -6.33
N THR A 6 9.91 31.68 -7.37
CA THR A 6 10.40 31.39 -8.73
C THR A 6 11.81 31.90 -9.00
N GLU A 7 12.26 32.85 -8.20
CA GLU A 7 13.66 33.28 -8.16
C GLU A 7 14.56 32.17 -7.60
N LEU A 8 15.83 32.21 -8.01
CA LEU A 8 16.83 31.27 -7.49
C LEU A 8 17.15 31.63 -6.03
N VAL A 9 16.84 30.72 -5.12
CA VAL A 9 17.26 30.83 -3.72
C VAL A 9 18.61 30.14 -3.56
N SER A 10 19.58 30.79 -2.92
CA SER A 10 20.91 30.22 -2.66
C SER A 10 21.15 30.12 -1.15
N VAL A 11 21.41 28.92 -0.66
CA VAL A 11 21.75 28.64 0.75
C VAL A 11 22.88 27.63 0.84
N GLN A 12 23.46 27.41 2.02
CA GLN A 12 24.46 26.34 2.17
C GLN A 12 23.74 24.99 2.28
N GLN A 13 22.87 24.85 3.29
CA GLN A 13 22.17 23.61 3.58
C GLN A 13 20.65 23.81 3.62
N LEU A 14 19.88 22.72 3.53
CA LEU A 14 18.41 22.78 3.59
C LEU A 14 17.88 23.36 4.90
N LYS A 15 18.63 23.15 5.99
CA LYS A 15 18.30 23.70 7.31
C LYS A 15 18.32 25.23 7.37
N ASP A 16 18.98 25.88 6.41
CA ASP A 16 19.04 27.35 6.32
C ASP A 16 17.74 27.93 5.73
N LEU A 17 16.86 27.08 5.19
CA LEU A 17 15.51 27.45 4.78
C LEU A 17 14.53 27.23 5.93
N THR A 18 13.66 28.21 6.12
CA THR A 18 12.52 28.04 7.04
C THR A 18 11.56 26.96 6.51
N PRO A 19 10.84 26.23 7.39
CA PRO A 19 9.81 25.29 6.97
C PRO A 19 8.80 25.88 5.98
N ALA A 20 8.48 27.19 6.10
CA ALA A 20 7.53 27.88 5.22
C ALA A 20 8.09 28.18 3.82
N GLN A 21 9.42 28.25 3.67
CA GLN A 21 10.07 28.46 2.36
C GLN A 21 10.16 27.15 1.57
N LYS A 22 10.53 26.03 2.22
CA LYS A 22 10.72 24.71 1.61
C LYS A 22 9.62 24.32 0.59
N PRO A 23 8.31 24.40 0.90
CA PRO A 23 7.25 23.97 -0.02
C PRO A 23 6.98 24.92 -1.19
N ARG A 24 7.49 26.15 -1.14
CA ARG A 24 7.25 27.21 -2.15
C ARG A 24 8.37 27.30 -3.18
N ILE A 25 9.54 26.74 -2.88
CA ILE A 25 10.74 26.85 -3.72
C ILE A 25 10.58 26.04 -5.00
N THR A 26 10.87 26.70 -6.12
CA THR A 26 10.94 26.06 -7.44
C THR A 26 12.36 26.00 -8.00
N LYS A 27 13.25 26.90 -7.57
CA LYS A 27 14.66 26.94 -7.98
C LYS A 27 15.57 27.12 -6.77
N LEU A 28 16.55 26.25 -6.61
CA LEU A 28 17.42 26.24 -5.44
C LEU A 28 18.87 25.98 -5.83
N ALA A 29 19.81 26.72 -5.23
CA ALA A 29 21.22 26.42 -5.23
C ALA A 29 21.67 26.06 -3.81
N LEU A 30 22.38 24.95 -3.67
CA LEU A 30 22.99 24.50 -2.41
C LEU A 30 24.50 24.49 -2.53
N SER A 31 25.18 24.74 -1.42
CA SER A 31 26.64 24.88 -1.37
C SER A 31 27.25 24.30 -0.09
N GLY A 32 28.54 24.05 -0.08
CA GLY A 32 29.21 23.47 1.09
C GLY A 32 28.82 22.01 1.35
N ALA A 33 29.14 21.50 2.53
CA ALA A 33 28.99 20.08 2.84
C ALA A 33 27.51 19.70 3.06
N LEU A 34 26.96 18.88 2.17
CA LEU A 34 25.60 18.36 2.27
C LEU A 34 25.59 16.99 2.95
N THR A 35 24.60 16.78 3.81
CA THR A 35 24.37 15.51 4.48
C THR A 35 23.65 14.55 3.54
N ALA A 36 24.03 13.27 3.56
CA ALA A 36 23.46 12.20 2.72
C ALA A 36 22.81 11.05 3.52
N ARG A 37 22.83 11.13 4.85
CA ARG A 37 22.33 10.09 5.77
C ARG A 37 21.36 10.68 6.80
N GLY A 38 20.45 9.85 7.30
CA GLY A 38 19.43 10.27 8.27
C GLY A 38 18.50 11.33 7.69
N ASN A 39 18.18 12.36 8.48
CA ASN A 39 17.42 13.54 8.03
C ASN A 39 18.27 14.45 7.12
N SER A 40 18.65 13.91 5.97
CA SER A 40 19.61 14.50 5.07
C SER A 40 19.04 15.66 4.25
N ASP A 41 19.92 16.53 3.75
CA ASP A 41 19.57 17.59 2.80
C ASP A 41 18.76 17.02 1.61
N PHE A 42 19.17 15.88 1.06
CA PHE A 42 18.48 15.20 -0.03
C PHE A 42 17.09 14.69 0.34
N ARG A 43 16.91 14.18 1.57
CA ARG A 43 15.61 13.73 2.06
C ARG A 43 14.65 14.92 2.19
N GLN A 44 15.10 16.01 2.78
CA GLN A 44 14.29 17.22 2.93
C GLN A 44 13.93 17.83 1.57
N LEU A 45 14.86 17.83 0.60
CA LEU A 45 14.56 18.21 -0.79
C LEU A 45 13.43 17.38 -1.39
N ARG A 46 13.48 16.06 -1.22
CA ARG A 46 12.45 15.15 -1.74
C ARG A 46 11.10 15.40 -1.08
N ASP A 47 11.07 15.49 0.24
CA ASP A 47 9.83 15.39 1.03
C ASP A 47 9.18 16.76 1.30
N LEU A 48 9.98 17.81 1.46
CA LEU A 48 9.51 19.15 1.85
C LEU A 48 9.59 20.21 0.74
N CYS A 49 10.21 19.89 -0.40
CA CYS A 49 10.23 20.78 -1.58
C CYS A 49 9.43 20.18 -2.76
N PRO A 50 8.11 19.94 -2.64
CA PRO A 50 7.29 19.33 -3.68
C PRO A 50 7.25 20.11 -5.00
N GLN A 51 7.55 21.41 -4.97
CA GLN A 51 7.54 22.30 -6.14
C GLN A 51 8.90 22.49 -6.81
N LEU A 52 9.97 21.84 -6.33
CA LEU A 52 11.32 21.99 -6.88
C LEU A 52 11.38 21.56 -8.35
N GLN A 53 11.89 22.45 -9.20
CA GLN A 53 12.04 22.26 -10.65
C GLN A 53 13.51 22.33 -11.08
N GLU A 54 14.30 23.20 -10.46
CA GLU A 54 15.72 23.38 -10.78
C GLU A 54 16.55 23.32 -9.50
N LEU A 55 17.61 22.50 -9.52
CA LEU A 55 18.54 22.36 -8.41
C LEU A 55 19.99 22.52 -8.89
N ASP A 56 20.71 23.45 -8.30
CA ASP A 56 22.13 23.65 -8.53
C ASP A 56 22.95 23.16 -7.33
N LEU A 57 23.73 22.09 -7.54
CA LEU A 57 24.67 21.53 -6.56
C LEU A 57 26.13 21.75 -6.97
N SER A 58 26.41 22.63 -7.92
CA SER A 58 27.77 22.84 -8.45
C SER A 58 28.78 23.26 -7.38
N GLN A 59 28.31 23.98 -6.35
CA GLN A 59 29.11 24.45 -5.21
C GLN A 59 28.98 23.55 -3.96
N ALA A 60 28.29 22.41 -4.06
CA ALA A 60 28.14 21.46 -2.97
C ALA A 60 29.38 20.57 -2.84
N ASP A 61 29.85 20.36 -1.61
CA ASP A 61 30.91 19.42 -1.27
C ASP A 61 30.30 18.08 -0.87
N VAL A 62 29.85 17.33 -1.88
CA VAL A 62 29.25 16.01 -1.71
C VAL A 62 29.71 15.06 -2.81
N THR A 63 30.02 13.82 -2.42
CA THR A 63 30.57 12.78 -3.31
C THR A 63 29.53 11.73 -3.70
N GLU A 64 28.31 11.81 -3.16
CA GLU A 64 27.22 10.86 -3.42
C GLU A 64 25.86 11.57 -3.49
N ILE A 65 25.07 11.21 -4.50
CA ILE A 65 23.60 11.38 -4.44
C ILE A 65 23.05 10.12 -3.78
N PRO A 66 22.48 10.17 -2.56
CA PRO A 66 22.13 8.97 -1.81
C PRO A 66 20.94 8.19 -2.39
N ASP A 67 20.72 6.98 -1.87
CA ASP A 67 19.55 6.17 -2.22
C ASP A 67 18.25 6.97 -2.07
N ASN A 68 17.38 6.90 -3.08
CA ASN A 68 16.07 7.56 -3.10
C ASN A 68 16.08 9.09 -2.95
N ALA A 69 17.21 9.78 -3.21
CA ALA A 69 17.37 11.22 -3.01
C ALA A 69 16.29 12.08 -3.66
N PHE A 70 15.79 11.69 -4.83
CA PHE A 70 14.77 12.40 -5.60
C PHE A 70 13.66 11.44 -6.07
N LEU A 71 13.41 10.35 -5.33
CA LEU A 71 12.38 9.37 -5.65
C LEU A 71 11.01 10.05 -5.86
N GLY A 72 10.45 9.92 -7.06
CA GLY A 72 9.15 10.50 -7.41
C GLY A 72 9.13 12.03 -7.51
N CYS A 73 10.28 12.70 -7.62
CA CYS A 73 10.35 14.15 -7.85
C CYS A 73 9.99 14.51 -9.30
N SER A 74 8.72 14.30 -9.68
CA SER A 74 8.23 14.48 -11.05
C SER A 74 8.29 15.91 -11.57
N ASN A 75 8.43 16.90 -10.68
CA ASN A 75 8.57 18.32 -11.02
C ASN A 75 10.02 18.72 -11.33
N LEU A 76 11.02 17.95 -10.90
CA LEU A 76 12.44 18.26 -11.12
C LEU A 76 12.75 18.13 -12.62
N ARG A 77 13.12 19.26 -13.25
CA ARG A 77 13.42 19.38 -14.69
C ARG A 77 14.91 19.46 -14.98
N ARG A 78 15.67 20.10 -14.09
CA ARG A 78 17.10 20.32 -14.24
C ARG A 78 17.82 20.13 -12.91
N ILE A 79 18.97 19.47 -12.97
CA ILE A 79 19.91 19.37 -11.86
C ILE A 79 21.33 19.60 -12.36
N VAL A 80 22.09 20.43 -11.65
CA VAL A 80 23.54 20.58 -11.84
C VAL A 80 24.24 19.79 -10.73
N LEU A 81 25.06 18.81 -11.11
CA LEU A 81 25.74 17.92 -10.18
C LEU A 81 27.11 18.47 -9.76
N PRO A 82 27.60 18.17 -8.53
CA PRO A 82 28.89 18.66 -8.06
C PRO A 82 30.05 17.97 -8.78
N ALA A 83 31.13 18.70 -9.08
CA ALA A 83 32.28 18.18 -9.83
C ALA A 83 32.98 16.99 -9.16
N LYS A 84 32.87 16.86 -7.83
CA LYS A 84 33.46 15.75 -7.03
C LYS A 84 32.55 14.52 -6.91
N LEU A 85 31.38 14.51 -7.55
CA LEU A 85 30.42 13.41 -7.43
C LEU A 85 31.01 12.08 -7.91
N ARG A 86 31.03 11.07 -7.04
CA ARG A 86 31.53 9.72 -7.36
C ARG A 86 30.42 8.71 -7.54
N LYS A 87 29.28 8.87 -6.85
CA LYS A 87 28.21 7.86 -6.80
C LYS A 87 26.82 8.46 -6.96
N ILE A 88 25.97 7.77 -7.71
CA ILE A 88 24.52 7.96 -7.75
C ILE A 88 23.86 6.72 -7.17
N GLY A 89 23.11 6.87 -6.08
CA GLY A 89 22.56 5.77 -5.29
C GLY A 89 21.40 5.01 -5.94
N TYR A 90 20.97 3.97 -5.24
CA TYR A 90 19.84 3.13 -5.62
C TYR A 90 18.55 3.97 -5.71
N GLN A 91 17.83 3.87 -6.83
CA GLN A 91 16.58 4.61 -7.08
C GLN A 91 16.66 6.14 -6.90
N ALA A 92 17.88 6.72 -6.98
CA ALA A 92 18.11 8.12 -6.65
C ALA A 92 17.22 9.12 -7.41
N PHE A 93 16.91 8.86 -8.68
CA PHE A 93 16.03 9.65 -9.54
C PHE A 93 14.85 8.82 -10.08
N LEU A 94 14.50 7.68 -9.46
CA LEU A 94 13.40 6.84 -9.97
C LEU A 94 12.11 7.67 -10.05
N GLY A 95 11.49 7.69 -11.23
CA GLY A 95 10.24 8.40 -11.45
C GLY A 95 10.37 9.92 -11.54
N CYS A 96 11.57 10.48 -11.73
CA CYS A 96 11.78 11.89 -12.08
C CYS A 96 11.31 12.19 -13.51
N ARG A 97 10.00 12.15 -13.73
CA ARG A 97 9.35 12.29 -15.05
C ARG A 97 9.45 13.69 -15.65
N GLY A 98 9.92 14.68 -14.90
CA GLY A 98 10.19 16.03 -15.38
C GLY A 98 11.59 16.23 -15.95
N LEU A 99 12.55 15.37 -15.59
CA LEU A 99 13.96 15.54 -15.91
C LEU A 99 14.20 15.24 -17.39
N THR A 100 14.72 16.22 -18.13
CA THR A 100 14.92 16.12 -19.59
C THR A 100 16.35 15.85 -20.00
N GLU A 101 17.30 16.38 -19.24
CA GLU A 101 18.73 16.17 -19.46
C GLU A 101 19.49 16.12 -18.15
N ILE A 102 20.62 15.43 -18.15
CA ILE A 102 21.57 15.43 -17.03
C ILE A 102 23.00 15.33 -17.53
N THR A 103 23.90 16.07 -16.88
CA THR A 103 25.35 15.96 -17.12
C THR A 103 26.00 15.30 -15.92
N LEU A 104 26.56 14.11 -16.12
CA LEU A 104 27.33 13.37 -15.12
C LEU A 104 28.79 13.87 -15.15
N PRO A 105 29.36 14.28 -14.00
CA PRO A 105 30.77 14.65 -13.91
C PRO A 105 31.72 13.48 -14.24
N ALA A 106 32.91 13.79 -14.77
CA ALA A 106 33.93 12.78 -15.13
C ALA A 106 34.35 11.87 -13.95
N SER A 107 34.13 12.33 -12.72
CA SER A 107 34.45 11.65 -11.47
C SER A 107 33.44 10.55 -11.07
N VAL A 108 32.30 10.43 -11.76
CA VAL A 108 31.29 9.42 -11.44
C VAL A 108 31.80 8.01 -11.76
N GLU A 109 31.85 7.17 -10.73
CA GLU A 109 32.32 5.79 -10.79
C GLU A 109 31.18 4.77 -10.64
N GLU A 110 30.06 5.14 -10.01
CA GLU A 110 28.96 4.23 -9.71
C GLU A 110 27.58 4.86 -9.99
N ILE A 111 26.73 4.11 -10.68
CA ILE A 111 25.32 4.38 -10.87
C ILE A 111 24.54 3.18 -10.34
N GLY A 112 23.77 3.37 -9.27
CA GLY A 112 23.04 2.31 -8.58
C GLY A 112 21.88 1.72 -9.39
N SER A 113 21.38 0.56 -8.95
CA SER A 113 20.25 -0.10 -9.59
C SER A 113 19.01 0.81 -9.58
N ALA A 114 18.27 0.80 -10.69
CA ALA A 114 17.10 1.62 -10.93
C ALA A 114 17.28 3.15 -10.71
N ALA A 115 18.52 3.67 -10.73
CA ALA A 115 18.83 5.06 -10.41
C ALA A 115 18.01 6.08 -11.22
N PHE A 116 17.80 5.87 -12.52
CA PHE A 116 16.99 6.72 -13.42
C PHE A 116 15.78 5.98 -13.98
N ASN A 117 15.34 4.91 -13.32
CA ASN A 117 14.24 4.08 -13.83
C ASN A 117 12.94 4.89 -13.89
N GLY A 118 12.24 4.82 -15.03
CA GLY A 118 11.00 5.56 -15.24
C GLY A 118 11.18 7.08 -15.40
N CYS A 119 12.40 7.58 -15.65
CA CYS A 119 12.65 8.94 -16.12
C CYS A 119 12.23 9.08 -17.60
N THR A 120 10.92 8.99 -17.86
CA THR A 120 10.36 8.86 -19.22
C THR A 120 10.54 10.08 -20.12
N ARG A 121 11.06 11.20 -19.60
CA ARG A 121 11.39 12.41 -20.37
C ARG A 121 12.90 12.67 -20.49
N LEU A 122 13.75 11.82 -19.91
CA LEU A 122 15.20 12.01 -19.92
C LEU A 122 15.76 11.64 -21.30
N GLN A 123 15.87 12.63 -22.18
CA GLN A 123 16.28 12.49 -23.57
C GLN A 123 17.79 12.53 -23.76
N LYS A 124 18.54 13.11 -22.81
CA LYS A 124 19.98 13.29 -22.92
C LYS A 124 20.71 13.00 -21.61
N VAL A 125 21.69 12.11 -21.67
CA VAL A 125 22.64 11.87 -20.58
C VAL A 125 24.05 12.15 -21.09
N ASN A 126 24.66 13.24 -20.64
CA ASN A 126 26.03 13.59 -20.99
C ASN A 126 27.00 13.07 -19.93
N PHE A 127 27.91 12.17 -20.30
CA PHE A 127 28.87 11.59 -19.36
C PHE A 127 30.09 12.47 -19.11
N SER A 128 30.37 13.51 -19.90
CA SER A 128 31.53 14.41 -19.72
C SER A 128 32.86 13.67 -19.46
N GLY A 129 33.09 12.52 -20.12
CA GLY A 129 34.27 11.67 -19.90
C GLY A 129 34.17 10.66 -18.77
N ALA A 130 33.07 10.64 -18.01
CA ALA A 130 32.78 9.65 -16.98
C ALA A 130 32.75 8.24 -17.58
N ARG A 131 33.36 7.30 -16.85
CA ARG A 131 33.37 5.88 -17.17
C ARG A 131 32.97 5.10 -15.91
N PRO A 132 31.67 5.04 -15.59
CA PRO A 132 31.20 4.32 -14.40
C PRO A 132 31.68 2.86 -14.44
N LYS A 133 32.35 2.42 -13.38
CA LYS A 133 32.78 1.04 -13.19
C LYS A 133 31.57 0.15 -12.88
N VAL A 134 30.60 0.72 -12.17
CA VAL A 134 29.36 0.06 -11.77
C VAL A 134 28.17 0.77 -12.39
N VAL A 135 27.40 0.04 -13.18
CA VAL A 135 26.07 0.44 -13.66
C VAL A 135 25.08 -0.62 -13.22
N GLY A 136 24.19 -0.24 -12.33
CA GLY A 136 23.27 -1.13 -11.69
C GLY A 136 22.14 -1.61 -12.59
N PHE A 137 21.53 -2.73 -12.23
CA PHE A 137 20.37 -3.31 -12.89
C PHE A 137 19.24 -2.29 -13.09
N ALA A 138 18.69 -2.25 -14.30
CA ALA A 138 17.60 -1.37 -14.69
C ALA A 138 17.89 0.13 -14.42
N ALA A 139 19.16 0.54 -14.29
CA ALA A 139 19.56 1.92 -13.96
C ALA A 139 18.89 2.94 -14.87
N PHE A 140 18.75 2.64 -16.16
CA PHE A 140 18.12 3.51 -17.15
C PHE A 140 16.87 2.87 -17.80
N ASN A 141 16.21 1.93 -17.13
CA ASN A 141 15.00 1.30 -17.68
C ASN A 141 13.88 2.34 -17.90
N GLY A 142 13.30 2.39 -19.10
CA GLY A 142 12.29 3.39 -19.47
C GLY A 142 12.84 4.79 -19.74
N VAL A 143 14.16 4.96 -19.89
CA VAL A 143 14.81 6.22 -20.29
C VAL A 143 14.93 6.27 -21.82
N PRO A 144 14.48 7.35 -22.49
CA PRO A 144 14.54 7.47 -23.96
C PRO A 144 15.91 7.91 -24.52
N ALA A 145 16.85 8.34 -23.69
CA ALA A 145 18.20 8.72 -24.13
C ALA A 145 18.95 7.57 -24.82
N THR A 146 19.78 7.92 -25.81
CA THR A 146 20.68 6.99 -26.51
C THR A 146 22.04 6.91 -25.83
N ASP A 147 22.88 5.95 -26.27
CA ASP A 147 24.29 5.83 -25.87
C ASP A 147 24.53 5.64 -24.35
N LEU A 148 23.58 4.98 -23.70
CA LEU A 148 23.64 4.63 -22.28
C LEU A 148 24.62 3.45 -22.06
N PRO A 149 25.38 3.45 -20.95
CA PRO A 149 26.29 2.37 -20.63
C PRO A 149 25.52 1.07 -20.34
N ALA A 150 26.12 -0.06 -20.70
CA ALA A 150 25.59 -1.36 -20.35
C ALA A 150 25.63 -1.60 -18.82
N GLU A 151 24.70 -2.40 -18.32
CA GLU A 151 24.70 -2.87 -16.92
C GLU A 151 25.98 -3.70 -16.64
N THR A 152 26.63 -3.46 -15.50
CA THR A 152 27.88 -4.15 -15.12
C THR A 152 27.80 -4.93 -13.81
N ASP A 153 26.74 -4.75 -13.01
CA ASP A 153 26.59 -5.43 -11.70
C ASP A 153 26.27 -6.95 -11.79
N GLY A 154 25.97 -7.41 -13.01
CA GLY A 154 25.66 -8.81 -13.31
C GLY A 154 24.39 -9.33 -12.66
N LEU A 155 23.53 -8.48 -12.06
CA LEU A 155 22.28 -8.93 -11.43
C LEU A 155 21.34 -9.60 -12.44
N ARG A 156 21.36 -9.15 -13.71
CA ARG A 156 20.61 -9.79 -14.80
C ARG A 156 21.09 -11.22 -15.08
N ALA A 157 22.39 -11.50 -14.91
CA ALA A 157 22.96 -12.85 -15.02
C ALA A 157 22.77 -13.68 -13.74
N LYS A 158 22.82 -13.04 -12.55
CA LYS A 158 22.56 -13.68 -11.24
C LYS A 158 21.09 -14.01 -10.99
N LYS A 159 20.16 -13.36 -11.70
CA LYS A 159 18.71 -13.70 -11.77
C LYS A 159 18.48 -15.19 -12.08
N ASN A 160 19.44 -15.85 -12.73
CA ASN A 160 19.32 -17.23 -13.21
C ASN A 160 19.82 -18.31 -12.22
N THR A 161 20.22 -17.97 -10.99
CA THR A 161 20.62 -18.99 -10.01
C THR A 161 19.42 -19.66 -9.33
N GLU A 162 18.32 -18.92 -9.18
CA GLU A 162 17.07 -19.44 -8.64
C GLU A 162 16.13 -19.90 -9.73
N LYS A 163 15.73 -21.18 -9.66
CA LYS A 163 14.82 -21.76 -10.66
C LYS A 163 13.44 -21.12 -10.61
N TYR A 164 12.93 -20.81 -9.41
CA TYR A 164 11.59 -20.27 -9.20
C TYR A 164 11.61 -19.01 -8.32
N ALA A 165 10.97 -17.95 -8.81
CA ALA A 165 10.78 -16.68 -8.08
C ALA A 165 9.36 -16.60 -7.49
N LEU A 166 8.94 -17.62 -6.74
CA LEU A 166 7.56 -17.72 -6.27
C LEU A 166 7.38 -17.05 -4.91
N VAL A 167 6.60 -15.98 -4.87
CA VAL A 167 6.09 -15.38 -3.63
C VAL A 167 4.59 -15.09 -3.81
N PRO A 168 3.71 -15.60 -2.95
CA PRO A 168 3.98 -16.55 -1.86
C PRO A 168 4.43 -17.92 -2.38
N LEU A 169 5.17 -18.67 -1.56
CA LEU A 169 5.55 -20.06 -1.85
C LEU A 169 4.30 -20.98 -1.86
N PRO A 170 4.06 -21.79 -2.90
CA PRO A 170 2.88 -22.66 -2.96
C PRO A 170 2.88 -23.72 -1.85
N ALA A 171 1.69 -24.18 -1.44
CA ALA A 171 1.52 -25.27 -0.47
C ALA A 171 2.14 -26.60 -0.93
N GLN A 172 2.09 -26.91 -2.23
CA GLN A 172 2.77 -28.05 -2.85
C GLN A 172 3.43 -27.63 -4.17
N LEU A 173 4.70 -28.03 -4.38
CA LEU A 173 5.42 -27.88 -5.64
C LEU A 173 6.27 -29.12 -5.87
N GLU A 174 6.00 -29.82 -6.97
CA GLU A 174 6.69 -31.05 -7.35
C GLU A 174 7.22 -30.93 -8.78
N GLU A 175 8.54 -31.03 -8.94
CA GLU A 175 9.13 -31.22 -10.25
C GLU A 175 8.97 -32.66 -10.71
N ARG A 176 8.69 -32.83 -12.00
CA ARG A 176 8.53 -34.14 -12.64
C ARG A 176 9.65 -34.39 -13.63
N SER A 177 9.98 -35.65 -13.84
CA SER A 177 10.95 -36.05 -14.86
C SER A 177 10.40 -35.80 -16.26
N GLY A 178 11.26 -35.36 -17.18
CA GLY A 178 10.93 -35.14 -18.58
C GLY A 178 11.59 -33.91 -19.18
N ALA A 179 11.45 -33.77 -20.49
CA ALA A 179 11.96 -32.60 -21.21
C ALA A 179 11.14 -31.34 -20.86
N PRO A 180 11.78 -30.17 -20.74
CA PRO A 180 11.08 -28.89 -20.57
C PRO A 180 10.05 -28.63 -21.66
N PHE A 181 8.91 -28.04 -21.26
CA PHE A 181 7.90 -27.56 -22.18
C PHE A 181 8.31 -26.20 -22.74
N VAL A 182 8.42 -26.09 -24.06
CA VAL A 182 8.78 -24.84 -24.77
C VAL A 182 7.53 -23.98 -24.98
N LEU A 183 7.55 -22.74 -24.46
CA LEU A 183 6.36 -21.88 -24.42
C LEU A 183 5.85 -21.47 -25.81
N SER A 184 6.75 -21.33 -26.80
CA SER A 184 6.36 -21.02 -28.19
C SER A 184 5.51 -22.10 -28.86
N ARG A 185 5.41 -23.30 -28.26
CA ARG A 185 4.52 -24.37 -28.73
C ARG A 185 3.05 -24.15 -28.36
N ILE A 186 2.72 -23.17 -27.52
CA ILE A 186 1.32 -22.82 -27.24
C ILE A 186 0.69 -22.21 -28.48
N GLY A 187 -0.31 -22.91 -29.04
CA GLY A 187 -1.08 -22.47 -30.20
C GLY A 187 -2.42 -21.86 -29.87
N ARG A 188 -2.93 -22.10 -28.65
CA ARG A 188 -4.25 -21.64 -28.23
C ARG A 188 -4.38 -21.60 -26.71
N ILE A 189 -5.34 -20.81 -26.25
CA ILE A 189 -5.82 -20.82 -24.86
C ILE A 189 -7.22 -21.40 -24.90
N GLU A 190 -7.44 -22.47 -24.14
CA GLU A 190 -8.71 -23.16 -24.00
C GLU A 190 -9.30 -22.79 -22.64
N ALA A 191 -10.47 -22.17 -22.62
CA ALA A 191 -11.16 -21.77 -21.40
C ALA A 191 -12.68 -21.76 -21.62
N ALA A 192 -13.45 -22.11 -20.59
CA ALA A 192 -14.90 -21.95 -20.61
C ALA A 192 -15.29 -20.45 -20.69
N PRO A 193 -16.49 -20.09 -21.19
CA PRO A 193 -16.92 -18.69 -21.30
C PRO A 193 -16.87 -17.91 -19.98
N ALA A 194 -17.13 -18.57 -18.84
CA ALA A 194 -17.07 -17.97 -17.50
C ALA A 194 -15.65 -17.53 -17.09
N LEU A 195 -14.61 -17.96 -17.80
CA LEU A 195 -13.20 -17.61 -17.57
C LEU A 195 -12.69 -16.59 -18.63
N HIS A 196 -13.57 -15.76 -19.18
CA HIS A 196 -13.21 -14.77 -20.20
C HIS A 196 -12.11 -13.81 -19.68
N ASN A 197 -12.27 -13.31 -18.46
CA ASN A 197 -11.28 -12.45 -17.81
C ASN A 197 -9.93 -13.16 -17.67
N GLU A 198 -9.92 -14.38 -17.14
CA GLU A 198 -8.71 -15.18 -16.91
C GLU A 198 -8.03 -15.56 -18.23
N SER A 199 -8.79 -15.81 -19.30
CA SER A 199 -8.25 -16.01 -20.64
C SER A 199 -7.53 -14.75 -21.16
N GLY A 200 -8.10 -13.56 -20.90
CA GLY A 200 -7.44 -12.28 -21.18
C GLY A 200 -6.13 -12.10 -20.40
N VAL A 201 -6.14 -12.44 -19.11
CA VAL A 201 -4.94 -12.42 -18.25
C VAL A 201 -3.87 -13.40 -18.75
N ALA A 202 -4.26 -14.61 -19.14
CA ALA A 202 -3.36 -15.60 -19.72
C ALA A 202 -2.68 -15.10 -21.00
N ARG A 203 -3.44 -14.46 -21.91
CA ARG A 203 -2.87 -13.83 -23.12
C ARG A 203 -1.86 -12.75 -22.77
N ARG A 204 -2.20 -11.90 -21.81
CA ARG A 204 -1.32 -10.84 -21.31
C ARG A 204 -0.01 -11.41 -20.77
N ILE A 205 -0.08 -12.43 -19.91
CA ILE A 205 1.10 -13.07 -19.33
C ILE A 205 2.00 -13.67 -20.42
N LEU A 206 1.44 -14.43 -21.36
CA LEU A 206 2.22 -15.00 -22.47
C LEU A 206 2.92 -13.90 -23.28
N ARG A 207 2.19 -12.84 -23.62
CA ARG A 207 2.75 -11.70 -24.36
C ARG A 207 3.89 -11.02 -23.60
N GLU A 208 3.64 -10.63 -22.35
CA GLU A 208 4.56 -9.81 -21.55
C GLU A 208 5.78 -10.59 -21.05
N ARG A 209 5.62 -11.89 -20.75
CA ARG A 209 6.70 -12.71 -20.22
C ARG A 209 7.52 -13.42 -21.29
N THR A 210 6.89 -13.86 -22.38
CA THR A 210 7.55 -14.73 -23.37
C THR A 210 7.81 -14.03 -24.71
N GLY A 211 7.19 -12.86 -24.96
CA GLY A 211 7.23 -12.19 -26.26
C GLY A 211 6.36 -12.86 -27.35
N VAL A 212 5.63 -13.93 -27.01
CA VAL A 212 4.72 -14.61 -27.94
C VAL A 212 3.46 -13.77 -28.12
N ASN A 213 3.46 -12.96 -29.18
CA ASN A 213 2.32 -12.10 -29.56
C ASN A 213 1.23 -12.84 -30.35
N VAL A 214 1.61 -13.91 -31.07
CA VAL A 214 0.71 -14.71 -31.91
C VAL A 214 0.90 -16.17 -31.58
N LEU A 215 -0.19 -16.85 -31.20
CA LEU A 215 -0.17 -18.27 -30.86
C LEU A 215 -0.24 -19.09 -32.15
N ARG A 216 0.79 -19.91 -32.44
CA ARG A 216 0.91 -20.70 -33.69
C ARG A 216 1.30 -22.17 -33.48
N GLY A 217 1.55 -22.59 -32.24
CA GLY A 217 1.96 -23.95 -31.94
C GLY A 217 0.81 -24.97 -31.92
N ASN A 218 1.08 -26.17 -31.42
CA ASN A 218 0.12 -27.28 -31.35
C ASN A 218 -0.37 -27.59 -29.91
N ALA A 219 0.29 -27.04 -28.90
CA ALA A 219 -0.06 -27.20 -27.49
C ALA A 219 -1.13 -26.18 -27.07
N ALA A 220 -1.73 -26.41 -25.90
CA ALA A 220 -2.71 -25.51 -25.29
C ALA A 220 -2.28 -25.04 -23.89
N LEU A 221 -2.69 -23.83 -23.55
CA LEU A 221 -2.85 -23.39 -22.15
C LEU A 221 -4.33 -23.56 -21.79
N GLN A 222 -4.62 -24.50 -20.89
CA GLN A 222 -5.97 -24.89 -20.51
C GLN A 222 -6.35 -24.27 -19.17
N LEU A 223 -7.49 -23.57 -19.12
CA LEU A 223 -8.06 -22.97 -17.92
C LEU A 223 -9.43 -23.58 -17.67
N SER A 224 -9.67 -24.07 -16.45
CA SER A 224 -10.95 -24.70 -16.09
C SER A 224 -11.27 -24.54 -14.62
N VAL A 225 -12.56 -24.66 -14.28
CA VAL A 225 -13.05 -24.73 -12.91
C VAL A 225 -13.54 -26.14 -12.64
N ASP A 226 -13.08 -26.75 -11.54
CA ASP A 226 -13.51 -28.07 -11.08
C ASP A 226 -13.49 -28.11 -9.56
N THR A 227 -14.68 -27.99 -8.96
CA THR A 227 -14.88 -27.98 -7.50
C THR A 227 -14.69 -29.36 -6.86
N THR A 228 -14.66 -30.43 -7.65
CA THR A 228 -14.39 -31.78 -7.17
C THR A 228 -12.88 -32.01 -7.01
N ALA A 229 -12.09 -31.49 -7.96
CA ALA A 229 -10.64 -31.54 -7.93
C ALA A 229 -10.05 -30.51 -6.95
N VAL A 230 -10.66 -29.31 -6.86
CA VAL A 230 -10.18 -28.20 -6.03
C VAL A 230 -11.34 -27.63 -5.22
N ARG A 231 -11.44 -28.04 -3.95
CA ARG A 231 -12.56 -27.66 -3.07
C ARG A 231 -12.51 -26.21 -2.59
N ASN A 232 -11.32 -25.64 -2.40
CA ASN A 232 -11.17 -24.25 -1.97
C ASN A 232 -11.42 -23.33 -3.17
N ALA A 233 -12.31 -22.35 -3.03
CA ALA A 233 -12.69 -21.44 -4.12
C ALA A 233 -11.50 -20.64 -4.68
N GLU A 234 -10.54 -20.25 -3.82
CA GLU A 234 -9.31 -19.55 -4.21
C GLU A 234 -8.14 -20.52 -4.49
N GLY A 235 -8.36 -21.83 -4.31
CA GLY A 235 -7.37 -22.85 -4.60
C GLY A 235 -7.21 -23.14 -6.09
N TYR A 236 -6.06 -23.71 -6.46
CA TYR A 236 -5.79 -24.16 -7.82
C TYR A 236 -4.81 -25.33 -7.88
N GLN A 237 -4.81 -26.01 -9.03
CA GLN A 237 -3.77 -26.92 -9.48
C GLN A 237 -3.18 -26.42 -10.79
N LEU A 238 -1.85 -26.37 -10.90
CA LEU A 238 -1.12 -26.02 -12.12
C LEU A 238 -0.24 -27.21 -12.51
N THR A 239 -0.41 -27.71 -13.74
CA THR A 239 0.40 -28.78 -14.33
C THR A 239 1.13 -28.26 -15.56
N VAL A 240 2.43 -28.53 -15.65
CA VAL A 240 3.23 -28.37 -16.87
C VAL A 240 3.70 -29.75 -17.31
N ASP A 241 3.40 -30.13 -18.55
CA ASP A 241 3.87 -31.37 -19.14
C ASP A 241 4.16 -31.21 -20.65
N LYS A 242 4.51 -32.31 -21.33
CA LYS A 242 4.85 -32.30 -22.78
C LYS A 242 3.71 -31.83 -23.70
N LYS A 243 2.45 -31.87 -23.24
CA LYS A 243 1.24 -31.49 -23.99
C LYS A 243 0.92 -29.99 -23.82
N GLY A 244 1.36 -29.36 -22.74
CA GLY A 244 1.09 -27.95 -22.48
C GLY A 244 1.02 -27.61 -20.99
N ILE A 245 0.23 -26.58 -20.71
CA ILE A 245 0.01 -26.07 -19.35
C ILE A 245 -1.49 -26.19 -19.05
N ARG A 246 -1.84 -26.71 -17.87
CA ARG A 246 -3.22 -26.78 -17.40
C ARG A 246 -3.34 -26.14 -16.03
N ILE A 247 -4.31 -25.25 -15.86
CA ILE A 247 -4.66 -24.60 -14.60
C ILE A 247 -6.13 -24.91 -14.29
N VAL A 248 -6.36 -25.55 -13.15
CA VAL A 248 -7.69 -25.90 -12.65
C VAL A 248 -7.91 -25.17 -11.34
N GLY A 249 -8.94 -24.33 -11.24
CA GLY A 249 -9.28 -23.62 -10.01
C GLY A 249 -10.57 -24.15 -9.37
N GLY A 250 -10.76 -23.90 -8.08
CA GLY A 250 -12.07 -24.10 -7.43
C GLY A 250 -13.11 -23.05 -7.82
N SER A 251 -12.65 -21.91 -8.38
CA SER A 251 -13.45 -20.84 -8.95
C SER A 251 -12.61 -20.05 -9.97
N PRO A 252 -13.16 -19.04 -10.66
CA PRO A 252 -12.36 -18.09 -11.46
C PRO A 252 -11.22 -17.43 -10.69
N ALA A 253 -11.38 -17.13 -9.39
CA ALA A 253 -10.31 -16.57 -8.55
C ALA A 253 -9.15 -17.56 -8.37
N GLY A 254 -9.44 -18.84 -8.16
CA GLY A 254 -8.43 -19.90 -8.11
C GLY A 254 -7.64 -19.99 -9.42
N VAL A 255 -8.33 -19.98 -10.57
CA VAL A 255 -7.68 -19.95 -11.89
C VAL A 255 -6.78 -18.74 -12.04
N TYR A 256 -7.25 -17.55 -11.61
CA TYR A 256 -6.47 -16.33 -11.63
C TYR A 256 -5.20 -16.44 -10.77
N TYR A 257 -5.27 -17.00 -9.56
CA TYR A 257 -4.08 -17.20 -8.72
C TYR A 257 -3.11 -18.24 -9.30
N GLY A 258 -3.60 -19.25 -10.00
CA GLY A 258 -2.77 -20.15 -10.81
C GLY A 258 -2.04 -19.41 -11.93
N LEU A 259 -2.70 -18.44 -12.57
CA LEU A 259 -2.08 -17.56 -13.57
C LEU A 259 -1.03 -16.64 -12.93
N MET A 260 -1.24 -16.13 -11.71
CA MET A 260 -0.22 -15.33 -11.02
C MET A 260 1.03 -16.16 -10.71
N THR A 261 0.87 -17.43 -10.34
CA THR A 261 2.00 -18.36 -10.21
C THR A 261 2.69 -18.59 -11.56
N LEU A 262 1.94 -18.81 -12.65
CA LEU A 262 2.52 -18.94 -13.99
C LEU A 262 3.30 -17.69 -14.40
N ASP A 263 2.78 -16.49 -14.13
CA ASP A 263 3.46 -15.24 -14.41
C ASP A 263 4.83 -15.15 -13.72
N GLN A 264 4.90 -15.54 -12.45
CA GLN A 264 6.14 -15.55 -11.68
C GLN A 264 7.12 -16.64 -12.15
N LEU A 265 6.63 -17.82 -12.54
CA LEU A 265 7.48 -18.85 -13.17
C LEU A 265 8.11 -18.33 -14.47
N LEU A 266 7.33 -17.64 -15.30
CA LEU A 266 7.82 -17.10 -16.58
C LEU A 266 8.70 -15.86 -16.40
N ALA A 267 8.67 -15.20 -15.24
CA ALA A 267 9.58 -14.11 -14.93
C ALA A 267 11.05 -14.57 -14.83
N THR A 268 11.31 -15.83 -14.44
CA THR A 268 12.65 -16.44 -14.44
C THR A 268 12.88 -17.36 -15.63
N GLN A 269 11.83 -17.98 -16.17
CA GLN A 269 11.92 -18.98 -17.22
C GLN A 269 11.01 -18.64 -18.43
N PRO A 270 11.29 -17.56 -19.18
CA PRO A 270 10.38 -17.05 -20.21
C PRO A 270 10.27 -17.92 -21.47
N ALA A 271 11.26 -18.79 -21.71
CA ALA A 271 11.35 -19.60 -22.94
C ALA A 271 10.82 -21.03 -22.79
N GLN A 272 11.07 -21.66 -21.64
CA GLN A 272 10.66 -23.04 -21.36
C GLN A 272 10.44 -23.27 -19.86
N LEU A 273 9.53 -24.18 -19.50
CA LEU A 273 9.29 -24.59 -18.11
C LEU A 273 9.60 -26.08 -17.93
N ALA A 274 10.25 -26.44 -16.83
CA ALA A 274 10.38 -27.85 -16.44
C ALA A 274 8.99 -28.48 -16.20
N PRO A 275 8.80 -29.78 -16.48
CA PRO A 275 7.57 -30.46 -16.08
C PRO A 275 7.38 -30.37 -14.57
N LEU A 276 6.19 -29.96 -14.14
CA LEU A 276 5.91 -29.75 -12.72
C LEU A 276 4.41 -29.85 -12.42
N PHE A 277 4.12 -30.04 -11.14
CA PHE A 277 2.79 -29.97 -10.56
C PHE A 277 2.80 -29.08 -9.33
N ILE A 278 1.84 -28.17 -9.25
CA ILE A 278 1.59 -27.31 -8.10
C ILE A 278 0.13 -27.51 -7.69
N ALA A 279 -0.12 -27.73 -6.41
CA ALA A 279 -1.44 -27.65 -5.80
C ALA A 279 -1.37 -26.66 -4.65
N ASP A 280 -2.29 -25.70 -4.63
CA ASP A 280 -2.11 -24.53 -3.79
C ASP A 280 -3.46 -23.90 -3.43
N ALA A 281 -3.51 -23.29 -2.25
CA ALA A 281 -4.69 -22.61 -1.71
C ALA A 281 -4.23 -21.64 -0.62
N PRO A 282 -4.96 -20.54 -0.40
CA PRO A 282 -4.61 -19.60 0.65
C PRO A 282 -4.79 -20.21 2.04
N ARG A 283 -3.97 -19.73 2.99
CA ARG A 283 -4.07 -20.04 4.41
C ARG A 283 -5.21 -19.26 5.09
N THR A 284 -5.36 -17.98 4.74
CA THR A 284 -6.39 -17.10 5.32
C THR A 284 -7.41 -16.63 4.28
N ALA A 285 -8.63 -16.33 4.73
CA ALA A 285 -9.72 -15.91 3.85
C ALA A 285 -9.49 -14.52 3.26
N VAL A 286 -8.99 -13.57 4.06
CA VAL A 286 -8.65 -12.22 3.62
C VAL A 286 -7.15 -11.98 3.72
N ARG A 287 -6.60 -11.36 2.68
CA ARG A 287 -5.21 -10.95 2.56
C ARG A 287 -5.26 -9.52 2.02
N GLU A 288 -5.04 -8.57 2.92
CA GLU A 288 -5.34 -7.16 2.70
C GLU A 288 -4.09 -6.28 2.70
N LEU A 289 -4.11 -5.23 1.90
CA LEU A 289 -3.31 -4.03 2.17
C LEU A 289 -4.26 -2.85 2.33
N MET A 290 -4.03 -2.06 3.39
CA MET A 290 -4.73 -0.81 3.65
C MET A 290 -3.87 0.35 3.16
N VAL A 291 -4.51 1.35 2.52
CA VAL A 291 -3.85 2.61 2.12
C VAL A 291 -4.63 3.81 2.61
N ASP A 292 -3.91 4.85 3.02
CA ASP A 292 -4.43 6.08 3.58
C ASP A 292 -4.33 7.24 2.55
N PRO A 293 -5.41 7.58 1.83
CA PRO A 293 -5.49 8.81 1.04
C PRO A 293 -5.86 10.07 1.86
N CYS A 294 -6.18 9.96 3.14
CA CYS A 294 -6.60 11.08 3.99
C CYS A 294 -5.41 11.98 4.34
N ARG A 295 -4.33 11.39 4.84
CA ARG A 295 -3.14 12.13 5.24
C ARG A 295 -2.40 12.60 3.99
N THR A 296 -2.08 11.74 3.04
CA THR A 296 -1.58 12.15 1.71
C THR A 296 -2.43 11.56 0.59
N PHE A 297 -3.05 12.44 -0.22
CA PHE A 297 -3.93 12.01 -1.29
C PHE A 297 -3.21 11.12 -2.31
N ILE A 298 -3.84 9.99 -2.63
CA ILE A 298 -3.36 9.01 -3.61
C ILE A 298 -4.12 9.23 -4.92
N PRO A 299 -3.46 9.61 -6.03
CA PRO A 299 -4.14 9.79 -7.30
C PRO A 299 -4.86 8.51 -7.76
N PHE A 300 -6.03 8.64 -8.38
CA PHE A 300 -6.86 7.51 -8.84
C PHE A 300 -6.09 6.45 -9.65
N ALA A 301 -5.24 6.89 -10.58
CA ALA A 301 -4.42 5.99 -11.40
C ALA A 301 -3.42 5.16 -10.56
N ARG A 302 -3.00 5.65 -9.39
CA ARG A 302 -2.11 4.91 -8.48
C ARG A 302 -2.84 3.83 -7.71
N LEU A 303 -4.13 4.03 -7.36
CA LEU A 303 -4.95 2.98 -6.74
C LEU A 303 -5.04 1.74 -7.65
N LYS A 304 -5.24 1.92 -8.96
CA LYS A 304 -5.24 0.80 -9.93
C LYS A 304 -3.89 0.08 -10.01
N GLN A 305 -2.79 0.83 -9.91
CA GLN A 305 -1.46 0.24 -9.87
C GLN A 305 -1.25 -0.60 -8.60
N ILE A 306 -1.71 -0.10 -7.44
CA ILE A 306 -1.67 -0.82 -6.16
C ILE A 306 -2.45 -2.14 -6.27
N VAL A 307 -3.70 -2.10 -6.79
CA VAL A 307 -4.51 -3.31 -7.04
C VAL A 307 -3.78 -4.33 -7.92
N THR A 308 -3.13 -3.87 -9.00
CA THR A 308 -2.40 -4.76 -9.91
C THR A 308 -1.24 -5.46 -9.21
N GLU A 309 -0.51 -4.75 -8.36
CA GLU A 309 0.60 -5.31 -7.58
C GLU A 309 0.12 -6.26 -6.49
N MET A 310 -0.94 -5.89 -5.78
CA MET A 310 -1.57 -6.74 -4.77
C MET A 310 -1.99 -8.09 -5.34
N ALA A 311 -2.72 -8.08 -6.45
CA ALA A 311 -3.24 -9.28 -7.09
C ALA A 311 -2.12 -10.22 -7.55
N ARG A 312 -0.98 -9.68 -8.03
CA ARG A 312 0.21 -10.46 -8.43
C ARG A 312 0.77 -11.33 -7.31
N TYR A 313 0.64 -10.87 -6.07
CA TYR A 313 1.08 -11.58 -4.86
C TYR A 313 -0.10 -12.16 -4.08
N LYS A 314 -1.25 -12.32 -4.75
CA LYS A 314 -2.44 -13.01 -4.26
C LYS A 314 -3.13 -12.34 -3.06
N PHE A 315 -2.93 -11.05 -2.85
CA PHE A 315 -3.83 -10.25 -2.01
C PHE A 315 -5.21 -10.19 -2.67
N ASN A 316 -6.28 -10.18 -1.87
CA ASN A 316 -7.65 -10.20 -2.36
C ASN A 316 -8.52 -9.06 -1.80
N ALA A 317 -7.95 -8.16 -0.99
CA ALA A 317 -8.68 -7.02 -0.45
C ALA A 317 -7.81 -5.75 -0.44
N LEU A 318 -8.33 -4.66 -0.98
CA LEU A 318 -7.82 -3.30 -0.79
C LEU A 318 -8.71 -2.60 0.21
N HIS A 319 -8.13 -2.22 1.35
CA HIS A 319 -8.80 -1.42 2.36
C HIS A 319 -8.46 0.06 2.12
N LEU A 320 -9.50 0.86 1.88
CA LEU A 320 -9.39 2.29 1.62
C LEU A 320 -9.85 3.08 2.85
N HIS A 321 -8.89 3.67 3.55
CA HIS A 321 -9.10 4.59 4.65
C HIS A 321 -9.54 5.97 4.09
N LEU A 322 -10.85 6.19 3.91
CA LEU A 322 -11.37 7.27 3.06
C LEU A 322 -11.67 8.58 3.81
N VAL A 323 -11.68 8.54 5.14
CA VAL A 323 -11.99 9.70 5.98
C VAL A 323 -11.07 9.70 7.20
N ASP A 324 -10.61 10.88 7.62
CA ASP A 324 -9.90 11.08 8.88
C ASP A 324 -10.02 12.58 9.29
N ASP A 325 -9.40 12.97 10.40
CA ASP A 325 -9.41 14.35 10.89
C ASP A 325 -8.86 15.37 9.87
N GLN A 326 -7.87 14.95 9.09
CA GLN A 326 -7.14 15.84 8.18
C GLN A 326 -7.78 15.93 6.79
N ALA A 327 -8.70 15.03 6.44
CA ALA A 327 -9.46 15.13 5.19
C ALA A 327 -10.63 14.14 5.07
N TRP A 328 -11.64 14.54 4.30
CA TRP A 328 -12.68 13.66 3.76
C TRP A 328 -12.43 13.43 2.26
N ARG A 329 -12.28 12.16 1.81
CA ARG A 329 -11.78 11.84 0.46
C ARG A 329 -12.81 11.22 -0.50
N ILE A 330 -14.05 11.02 -0.11
CA ILE A 330 -15.06 10.38 -0.96
C ILE A 330 -16.29 11.26 -1.16
N GLU A 331 -16.77 11.40 -2.39
CA GLU A 331 -18.01 12.11 -2.69
C GLU A 331 -19.23 11.41 -2.03
N ILE A 332 -19.99 12.18 -1.24
CA ILE A 332 -21.32 11.82 -0.77
C ILE A 332 -22.29 12.87 -1.33
N LYS A 333 -23.20 12.47 -2.21
CA LYS A 333 -24.03 13.40 -2.98
C LYS A 333 -24.99 14.17 -2.09
N LYS A 334 -25.51 13.54 -1.03
CA LYS A 334 -26.38 14.19 -0.05
C LYS A 334 -25.63 15.21 0.81
N TYR A 335 -24.31 15.06 0.94
CA TYR A 335 -23.46 15.92 1.78
C TYR A 335 -22.27 16.49 0.99
N PRO A 336 -22.52 17.34 -0.03
CA PRO A 336 -21.48 17.82 -0.95
C PRO A 336 -20.40 18.68 -0.26
N ARG A 337 -20.73 19.25 0.92
CA ARG A 337 -19.79 20.07 1.69
C ARG A 337 -18.62 19.26 2.24
N LEU A 338 -18.76 17.94 2.42
CA LEU A 338 -17.68 17.07 2.91
C LEU A 338 -16.43 17.19 2.03
N VAL A 339 -16.58 17.06 0.71
CA VAL A 339 -15.45 17.21 -0.21
C VAL A 339 -15.16 18.67 -0.53
N ALA A 340 -16.17 19.53 -0.62
CA ALA A 340 -15.98 20.94 -0.96
C ALA A 340 -15.20 21.73 0.11
N GLU A 341 -15.40 21.40 1.39
CA GLU A 341 -14.81 22.11 2.53
C GLU A 341 -13.67 21.32 3.18
N SER A 342 -13.71 19.97 3.12
CA SER A 342 -12.80 19.13 3.92
C SER A 342 -11.91 18.20 3.11
N SER A 343 -11.90 18.23 1.77
CA SER A 343 -10.97 17.41 0.98
C SER A 343 -9.59 18.04 0.78
N THR A 344 -9.33 19.20 1.38
CA THR A 344 -8.05 19.91 1.22
C THR A 344 -7.71 20.60 2.52
N ARG A 345 -6.42 20.59 2.86
CA ARG A 345 -5.86 21.36 3.97
C ARG A 345 -4.58 22.09 3.54
N PRO A 346 -4.18 23.17 4.24
CA PRO A 346 -3.02 23.96 3.85
C PRO A 346 -1.66 23.30 4.17
N ALA A 347 -1.60 22.47 5.22
CA ALA A 347 -0.38 21.85 5.74
C ALA A 347 -0.69 20.63 6.64
N MET A 348 0.34 19.87 7.00
CA MET A 348 0.30 18.84 8.05
C MET A 348 1.59 18.87 8.87
N ASP A 349 1.52 19.21 10.14
CA ASP A 349 2.68 19.40 11.02
C ASP A 349 3.78 20.27 10.36
N ASP A 350 4.99 19.75 10.20
CA ASP A 350 6.13 20.41 9.55
C ASP A 350 6.12 20.27 8.02
N MET A 351 5.28 19.37 7.49
CA MET A 351 5.00 19.25 6.07
C MET A 351 4.03 20.36 5.64
N LEU A 352 4.60 21.55 5.43
CA LEU A 352 3.87 22.77 5.09
C LEU A 352 3.40 22.83 3.62
N TYR A 353 2.97 21.69 3.06
CA TYR A 353 2.38 21.62 1.73
C TYR A 353 0.93 21.14 1.78
N SER A 354 0.15 21.53 0.76
CA SER A 354 -1.25 21.13 0.63
C SER A 354 -1.38 19.78 -0.09
N SER A 355 -2.32 18.95 0.36
CA SER A 355 -2.68 17.66 -0.26
C SER A 355 -4.14 17.65 -0.72
N PRO A 356 -4.45 18.31 -1.86
CA PRO A 356 -5.81 18.39 -2.38
C PRO A 356 -6.22 17.09 -3.10
N GLY A 357 -7.51 16.78 -3.06
CA GLY A 357 -8.11 15.72 -3.86
C GLY A 357 -9.20 14.96 -3.12
N PHE A 358 -10.12 14.39 -3.88
CA PHE A 358 -11.12 13.42 -3.44
C PHE A 358 -11.44 12.50 -4.61
N TYR A 359 -12.16 11.43 -4.34
CA TYR A 359 -12.67 10.49 -5.33
C TYR A 359 -14.17 10.74 -5.54
N THR A 360 -14.57 10.82 -6.79
CA THR A 360 -15.99 10.75 -7.15
C THR A 360 -16.53 9.33 -6.96
N GLN A 361 -17.84 9.19 -6.78
CA GLN A 361 -18.45 7.85 -6.75
C GLN A 361 -18.27 7.11 -8.08
N ALA A 362 -18.20 7.83 -9.21
CA ALA A 362 -17.95 7.25 -10.52
C ALA A 362 -16.55 6.64 -10.63
N GLU A 363 -15.51 7.37 -10.18
CA GLU A 363 -14.15 6.84 -10.10
C GLU A 363 -14.10 5.61 -9.18
N MET A 364 -14.77 5.63 -8.03
CA MET A 364 -14.75 4.47 -7.13
C MET A 364 -15.48 3.25 -7.71
N LYS A 365 -16.60 3.44 -8.42
CA LYS A 365 -17.26 2.34 -9.18
C LYS A 365 -16.32 1.77 -10.25
N GLU A 366 -15.56 2.62 -10.93
CA GLU A 366 -14.55 2.18 -11.90
C GLU A 366 -13.39 1.43 -11.23
N LEU A 367 -12.90 1.88 -10.07
CA LEU A 367 -11.89 1.16 -9.30
C LEU A 367 -12.38 -0.20 -8.83
N VAL A 368 -13.60 -0.28 -8.32
CA VAL A 368 -14.25 -1.52 -7.89
C VAL A 368 -14.34 -2.52 -9.05
N ALA A 369 -14.81 -2.08 -10.22
CA ALA A 369 -14.88 -2.94 -11.39
C ALA A 369 -13.48 -3.40 -11.86
N PHE A 370 -12.51 -2.49 -11.83
CA PHE A 370 -11.11 -2.81 -12.12
C PHE A 370 -10.54 -3.84 -11.12
N ALA A 371 -10.76 -3.65 -9.83
CA ALA A 371 -10.29 -4.55 -8.78
C ALA A 371 -10.96 -5.93 -8.84
N ALA A 372 -12.25 -5.99 -9.17
CA ALA A 372 -12.97 -7.24 -9.38
C ALA A 372 -12.37 -8.08 -10.53
N ALA A 373 -11.92 -7.45 -11.62
CA ALA A 373 -11.21 -8.15 -12.70
C ALA A 373 -9.84 -8.73 -12.27
N HIS A 374 -9.34 -8.30 -11.11
CA HIS A 374 -8.14 -8.81 -10.46
C HIS A 374 -8.44 -9.70 -9.24
N HIS A 375 -9.71 -10.05 -9.01
CA HIS A 375 -10.17 -10.78 -7.82
C HIS A 375 -9.77 -10.11 -6.51
N VAL A 376 -9.84 -8.77 -6.49
CA VAL A 376 -9.60 -7.92 -5.32
C VAL A 376 -10.91 -7.19 -4.98
N MET A 377 -11.40 -7.34 -3.75
CA MET A 377 -12.47 -6.50 -3.23
C MET A 377 -11.94 -5.17 -2.72
N VAL A 378 -12.74 -4.12 -2.80
CA VAL A 378 -12.42 -2.80 -2.24
C VAL A 378 -13.31 -2.58 -1.02
N ILE A 379 -12.70 -2.54 0.16
CA ILE A 379 -13.38 -2.34 1.44
C ILE A 379 -13.24 -0.86 1.80
N PRO A 380 -14.34 -0.10 1.85
CA PRO A 380 -14.30 1.29 2.31
C PRO A 380 -14.25 1.34 3.83
N GLU A 381 -13.49 2.29 4.35
CA GLU A 381 -13.53 2.69 5.76
C GLU A 381 -14.10 4.09 5.90
N ILE A 382 -15.11 4.21 6.76
CA ILE A 382 -15.66 5.47 7.26
C ILE A 382 -15.53 5.42 8.77
N GLU A 383 -14.70 6.30 9.32
CA GLU A 383 -14.35 6.36 10.73
C GLU A 383 -15.56 6.67 11.62
N MET A 384 -15.59 6.09 12.82
CA MET A 384 -16.47 6.52 13.90
C MET A 384 -16.04 5.90 15.24
N PRO A 385 -16.21 6.61 16.37
CA PRO A 385 -16.70 7.98 16.49
C PRO A 385 -15.58 9.03 16.42
N GLY A 386 -14.32 8.61 16.50
CA GLY A 386 -13.14 9.45 16.36
C GLY A 386 -12.77 9.69 14.90
N HIS A 387 -11.67 10.40 14.66
CA HIS A 387 -11.13 10.63 13.32
C HIS A 387 -12.11 11.32 12.35
N GLU A 388 -13.03 12.12 12.88
CA GLU A 388 -14.15 12.71 12.12
C GLU A 388 -14.10 14.24 12.07
N VAL A 389 -12.97 14.88 12.42
CA VAL A 389 -12.84 16.35 12.34
C VAL A 389 -13.12 16.89 10.95
N ALA A 390 -12.80 16.16 9.87
CA ALA A 390 -13.14 16.57 8.51
C ALA A 390 -14.65 16.64 8.28
N ALA A 391 -15.43 15.67 8.75
CA ALA A 391 -16.88 15.72 8.65
C ALA A 391 -17.46 16.81 9.56
N ILE A 392 -16.96 16.94 10.80
CA ILE A 392 -17.40 17.95 11.77
C ILE A 392 -17.09 19.37 11.26
N HIS A 393 -15.97 19.57 10.56
CA HIS A 393 -15.63 20.85 9.93
C HIS A 393 -16.72 21.30 8.95
N ALA A 394 -17.19 20.38 8.11
CA ALA A 394 -18.26 20.63 7.15
C ALA A 394 -19.63 20.67 7.84
N TYR A 395 -19.89 19.82 8.83
CA TYR A 395 -21.19 19.71 9.51
C TYR A 395 -20.99 19.72 11.04
N PRO A 396 -20.88 20.92 11.65
CA PRO A 396 -20.64 21.07 13.09
C PRO A 396 -21.62 20.33 13.99
N GLU A 397 -22.86 20.10 13.53
CA GLU A 397 -23.92 19.38 14.24
C GLU A 397 -23.56 17.92 14.58
N LEU A 398 -22.50 17.39 13.97
CA LEU A 398 -21.99 16.04 14.21
C LEU A 398 -21.27 15.89 15.56
N THR A 399 -20.77 16.96 16.17
CA THR A 399 -20.03 16.91 17.47
C THR A 399 -20.86 17.49 18.62
N PRO A 400 -20.61 17.09 19.89
CA PRO A 400 -21.22 17.74 21.05
C PRO A 400 -21.12 19.28 21.01
N GLY A 401 -22.24 19.94 21.31
CA GLY A 401 -22.35 21.41 21.28
C GLY A 401 -22.44 22.04 19.88
N ALA A 402 -22.50 21.25 18.81
CA ALA A 402 -22.59 21.72 17.43
C ALA A 402 -21.50 22.75 17.05
N LYS A 403 -20.29 22.57 17.59
CA LYS A 403 -19.20 23.54 17.48
C LYS A 403 -18.47 23.43 16.14
N LYS A 404 -18.18 24.58 15.55
CA LYS A 404 -17.34 24.67 14.35
C LYS A 404 -15.88 24.44 14.71
N VAL A 405 -15.28 23.41 14.15
CA VAL A 405 -13.86 23.08 14.32
C VAL A 405 -13.12 23.32 12.99
N PRO A 406 -11.87 23.83 13.00
CA PRO A 406 -11.07 23.91 11.79
C PRO A 406 -10.64 22.52 11.33
N ILE A 407 -10.44 22.34 10.01
CA ILE A 407 -9.83 21.12 9.48
C ILE A 407 -8.47 20.89 10.16
N ARG A 408 -8.18 19.65 10.56
CA ARG A 408 -6.97 19.37 11.33
C ARG A 408 -5.74 19.42 10.45
N THR A 409 -4.69 20.09 10.94
CA THR A 409 -3.39 20.20 10.26
C THR A 409 -2.27 19.54 11.04
N THR A 410 -2.60 18.65 11.99
CA THR A 410 -1.63 17.93 12.82
C THR A 410 -1.94 16.44 12.82
N CYS A 411 -0.93 15.60 12.95
CA CYS A 411 -1.10 14.17 13.16
C CYS A 411 -1.51 13.85 14.61
N GLY A 412 -1.80 12.58 14.89
CA GLY A 412 -2.20 12.06 16.20
C GLY A 412 -3.71 12.02 16.41
N VAL A 413 -4.16 12.05 17.67
CA VAL A 413 -5.57 11.84 18.07
C VAL A 413 -6.30 13.16 18.35
N SER A 414 -7.54 13.29 17.88
CA SER A 414 -8.42 14.43 18.14
C SER A 414 -9.35 14.15 19.31
N ASN A 415 -9.67 15.19 20.09
CA ASN A 415 -10.67 15.12 21.16
C ASN A 415 -12.11 15.35 20.66
N GLU A 416 -12.28 15.50 19.34
CA GLU A 416 -13.56 15.72 18.71
C GLU A 416 -14.15 14.39 18.25
N LEU A 417 -15.24 13.97 18.90
CA LEU A 417 -15.96 12.75 18.57
C LEU A 417 -17.34 13.09 18.00
N LEU A 418 -17.85 12.20 17.15
CA LEU A 418 -19.26 12.20 16.77
C LEU A 418 -20.16 12.12 18.01
N ASN A 419 -21.28 12.84 18.01
CA ASN A 419 -22.22 12.92 19.12
C ASN A 419 -23.20 11.75 19.13
N PRO A 420 -23.08 10.78 20.06
CA PRO A 420 -23.98 9.63 20.11
C PRO A 420 -25.41 10.00 20.52
N ALA A 421 -25.65 11.20 21.07
CA ALA A 421 -26.96 11.69 21.46
C ALA A 421 -27.70 12.46 20.35
N SER A 422 -27.04 12.74 19.23
CA SER A 422 -27.62 13.50 18.12
C SER A 422 -28.30 12.58 17.10
N ASP A 423 -29.58 12.82 16.80
CA ASP A 423 -30.29 12.10 15.72
C ASP A 423 -29.69 12.41 14.35
N PHE A 424 -29.13 13.62 14.18
CA PHE A 424 -28.45 14.01 12.94
C PHE A 424 -27.21 13.15 12.67
N THR A 425 -26.45 12.74 13.70
CA THR A 425 -25.30 11.84 13.55
C THR A 425 -25.71 10.50 12.94
N TYR A 426 -26.82 9.91 13.38
CA TYR A 426 -27.32 8.66 12.81
C TYR A 426 -27.83 8.86 11.38
N GLN A 427 -28.61 9.91 11.14
CA GLN A 427 -29.11 10.21 9.80
C GLN A 427 -27.94 10.39 8.81
N PHE A 428 -26.91 11.14 9.20
CA PHE A 428 -25.69 11.33 8.43
C PHE A 428 -24.99 10.01 8.10
N LEU A 429 -24.67 9.20 9.12
CA LEU A 429 -23.97 7.93 8.90
C LEU A 429 -24.80 6.96 8.04
N PHE A 430 -26.11 6.88 8.28
CA PHE A 430 -27.00 6.01 7.50
C PHE A 430 -27.06 6.41 6.03
N ASP A 431 -27.18 7.71 5.76
CA ASP A 431 -27.17 8.24 4.40
C ASP A 431 -25.82 8.01 3.70
N VAL A 432 -24.70 8.22 4.41
CA VAL A 432 -23.35 7.93 3.90
C VAL A 432 -23.25 6.45 3.52
N PHE A 433 -23.61 5.53 4.43
CA PHE A 433 -23.50 4.11 4.17
C PHE A 433 -24.50 3.60 3.12
N ASP A 434 -25.70 4.19 3.04
CA ASP A 434 -26.67 3.89 1.98
C ASP A 434 -26.07 4.22 0.60
N GLU A 435 -25.48 5.41 0.43
CA GLU A 435 -24.82 5.78 -0.84
C GLU A 435 -23.60 4.90 -1.14
N LEU A 436 -22.76 4.62 -0.14
CA LEU A 436 -21.54 3.85 -0.34
C LEU A 436 -21.80 2.36 -0.61
N ALA A 437 -22.91 1.80 -0.12
CA ALA A 437 -23.29 0.43 -0.43
C ALA A 437 -23.60 0.21 -1.93
N GLU A 438 -24.03 1.26 -2.65
CA GLU A 438 -24.21 1.23 -4.10
C GLU A 438 -22.89 1.35 -4.89
N VAL A 439 -21.83 1.87 -4.25
CA VAL A 439 -20.50 2.04 -4.83
C VAL A 439 -19.63 0.81 -4.58
N PHE A 440 -19.65 0.30 -3.35
CA PHE A 440 -18.77 -0.76 -2.86
C PHE A 440 -19.58 -2.04 -2.63
N PRO A 441 -19.53 -3.02 -3.56
CA PRO A 441 -20.26 -4.28 -3.44
C PRO A 441 -19.62 -5.25 -2.45
N ALA A 442 -18.41 -4.94 -1.94
CA ALA A 442 -17.76 -5.75 -0.92
C ALA A 442 -18.74 -6.04 0.23
N PRO A 443 -18.78 -7.27 0.76
CA PRO A 443 -19.69 -7.62 1.84
C PRO A 443 -19.26 -7.01 3.18
N TYR A 444 -18.16 -6.26 3.20
CA TYR A 444 -17.57 -5.66 4.39
C TYR A 444 -17.53 -4.14 4.27
N VAL A 445 -17.66 -3.46 5.41
CA VAL A 445 -17.43 -2.02 5.58
C VAL A 445 -16.64 -1.86 6.87
N HIS A 446 -15.56 -1.09 6.84
CA HIS A 446 -14.77 -0.78 8.04
C HIS A 446 -15.32 0.50 8.68
N LEU A 447 -15.49 0.45 10.00
CA LEU A 447 -16.08 1.51 10.82
C LEU A 447 -15.02 2.30 11.60
N GLY A 448 -13.75 2.00 11.41
CA GLY A 448 -12.67 2.56 12.22
C GLY A 448 -12.79 2.09 13.67
N GLY A 449 -13.06 3.02 14.58
CA GLY A 449 -13.34 2.75 16.00
C GLY A 449 -12.13 2.86 16.91
N ASP A 450 -10.97 3.16 16.34
CA ASP A 450 -9.72 3.37 17.03
C ASP A 450 -9.63 4.75 17.70
N GLU A 451 -8.72 4.81 18.68
CA GLU A 451 -8.25 6.01 19.38
C GLU A 451 -9.32 6.93 19.99
N ALA A 452 -10.59 6.51 20.00
CA ALA A 452 -11.69 7.24 20.61
C ALA A 452 -11.67 7.19 22.15
N GLY A 453 -10.76 6.44 22.76
CA GLY A 453 -10.59 6.19 24.19
C GLY A 453 -10.11 7.40 25.00
N MET A 454 -8.91 7.32 25.58
CA MET A 454 -8.34 8.42 26.39
C MET A 454 -7.38 9.33 25.61
N PRO A 455 -7.50 10.68 25.70
CA PRO A 455 -8.57 11.47 26.31
C PRO A 455 -9.88 11.72 25.50
N PRO A 456 -10.08 11.30 24.23
CA PRO A 456 -11.24 11.78 23.45
C PRO A 456 -12.62 11.52 24.04
N LEU A 457 -12.85 10.39 24.76
CA LEU A 457 -14.13 10.13 25.42
C LEU A 457 -14.56 11.25 26.38
N ASP A 458 -13.63 12.08 26.88
CA ASP A 458 -13.96 13.15 27.83
C ASP A 458 -14.89 14.22 27.23
N CYS A 459 -14.97 14.34 25.90
CA CYS A 459 -15.92 15.25 25.25
C CYS A 459 -17.39 14.89 25.53
N TRP A 460 -17.71 13.61 25.78
CA TRP A 460 -19.06 13.17 26.14
C TRP A 460 -19.35 13.25 27.64
N THR A 461 -18.31 13.26 28.48
CA THR A 461 -18.46 13.29 29.95
C THR A 461 -19.21 14.54 30.42
N ASN A 462 -18.83 15.70 29.87
CA ASN A 462 -19.34 16.99 30.32
C ASN A 462 -20.48 17.54 29.44
N ASP A 463 -20.84 16.85 28.37
CA ASP A 463 -21.89 17.30 27.45
C ASP A 463 -23.30 17.00 27.99
N SER A 464 -24.21 17.97 27.90
CA SER A 464 -25.56 17.85 28.44
C SER A 464 -26.42 16.83 27.67
N SER A 465 -26.25 16.74 26.34
CA SER A 465 -27.00 15.79 25.50
C SER A 465 -26.54 14.34 25.75
N CYS A 466 -25.23 14.12 25.89
CA CYS A 466 -24.65 12.83 26.25
C CYS A 466 -25.07 12.40 27.66
N ASN A 467 -25.10 13.33 28.63
CA ASN A 467 -25.60 13.04 29.97
C ASN A 467 -27.10 12.70 30.00
N ALA A 468 -27.92 13.37 29.18
CA ALA A 468 -29.33 13.01 29.01
C ALA A 468 -29.49 11.62 28.37
N LEU A 469 -28.66 11.28 27.38
CA LEU A 469 -28.63 9.94 26.80
C LEU A 469 -28.22 8.88 27.83
N LYS A 470 -27.18 9.13 28.65
CA LYS A 470 -26.81 8.24 29.76
C LYS A 470 -27.99 7.96 30.68
N ALA A 471 -28.72 9.00 31.08
CA ALA A 471 -29.92 8.84 31.92
C ALA A 471 -31.00 7.97 31.25
N ARG A 472 -31.26 8.19 29.95
CA ARG A 472 -32.20 7.36 29.16
C ARG A 472 -31.77 5.90 29.08
N LEU A 473 -30.47 5.62 29.02
CA LEU A 473 -29.90 4.28 28.96
C LEU A 473 -29.73 3.62 30.34
N GLY A 474 -30.14 4.29 31.42
CA GLY A 474 -29.98 3.80 32.78
C GLY A 474 -28.53 3.80 33.27
N ILE A 475 -27.64 4.55 32.64
CA ILE A 475 -26.25 4.72 33.05
C ILE A 475 -26.21 5.78 34.16
N THR A 476 -26.03 5.32 35.41
CA THR A 476 -26.14 6.18 36.60
C THR A 476 -24.87 6.96 36.91
N SER A 477 -23.70 6.42 36.56
CA SER A 477 -22.42 7.13 36.72
C SER A 477 -22.21 8.14 35.59
N ARG A 478 -21.80 9.34 35.97
CA ARG A 478 -21.35 10.37 35.01
C ARG A 478 -19.87 10.27 34.69
N ASP A 479 -19.15 9.38 35.36
CA ASP A 479 -17.72 9.19 35.15
C ASP A 479 -17.40 8.79 33.69
N ARG A 480 -16.23 9.20 33.22
CA ARG A 480 -15.73 8.89 31.87
C ARG A 480 -15.64 7.39 31.61
N SER A 481 -15.41 6.58 32.64
CA SER A 481 -15.29 5.11 32.53
C SER A 481 -16.56 4.41 32.05
N GLU A 482 -17.70 5.11 31.96
CA GLU A 482 -18.95 4.57 31.38
C GLU A 482 -19.21 5.06 29.95
N ASN A 483 -18.36 5.94 29.39
CA ASN A 483 -18.56 6.48 28.03
C ASN A 483 -18.45 5.42 26.93
N TRP A 484 -17.75 4.31 27.17
CA TRP A 484 -17.73 3.17 26.26
C TRP A 484 -19.14 2.62 25.95
N ARG A 485 -20.11 2.78 26.86
CA ARG A 485 -21.51 2.39 26.60
C ARG A 485 -22.21 3.32 25.63
N LEU A 486 -21.82 4.59 25.56
CA LEU A 486 -22.30 5.51 24.55
C LEU A 486 -21.69 5.20 23.18
N GLN A 487 -20.38 4.86 23.13
CA GLN A 487 -19.76 4.32 21.92
C GLN A 487 -20.46 3.04 21.46
N LYS A 488 -20.76 2.13 22.39
CA LYS A 488 -21.54 0.92 22.11
C LYS A 488 -22.92 1.26 21.53
N TYR A 489 -23.64 2.20 22.13
CA TYR A 489 -24.94 2.63 21.65
C TYR A 489 -24.89 3.16 20.21
N LEU A 490 -23.87 3.96 19.87
CA LEU A 490 -23.63 4.41 18.50
C LEU A 490 -23.35 3.23 17.56
N PHE A 491 -22.39 2.37 17.92
CA PHE A 491 -21.99 1.21 17.13
C PHE A 491 -23.15 0.26 16.88
N ASP A 492 -23.93 -0.10 17.91
CA ASP A 492 -25.07 -1.01 17.78
C ASP A 492 -26.07 -0.51 16.72
N ARG A 493 -26.37 0.79 16.69
CA ARG A 493 -27.33 1.38 15.74
C ARG A 493 -26.79 1.38 14.31
N VAL A 494 -25.51 1.71 14.12
CA VAL A 494 -24.87 1.69 12.79
C VAL A 494 -24.68 0.26 12.28
N ILE A 495 -24.27 -0.65 13.15
CA ILE A 495 -24.14 -2.08 12.85
C ILE A 495 -25.50 -2.67 12.44
N ALA A 496 -26.57 -2.35 13.16
CA ALA A 496 -27.92 -2.78 12.79
C ALA A 496 -28.31 -2.27 11.39
N HIS A 497 -28.07 -0.98 11.09
CA HIS A 497 -28.33 -0.43 9.76
C HIS A 497 -27.53 -1.15 8.66
N LEU A 498 -26.23 -1.33 8.86
CA LEU A 498 -25.36 -2.02 7.91
C LEU A 498 -25.80 -3.46 7.66
N ARG A 499 -26.16 -4.20 8.71
CA ARG A 499 -26.52 -5.62 8.59
C ARG A 499 -27.94 -5.82 8.09
N ASP A 500 -28.89 -5.20 8.77
CA ASP A 500 -30.31 -5.52 8.60
C ASP A 500 -30.88 -4.86 7.34
N LYS A 501 -30.34 -3.71 6.94
CA LYS A 501 -30.76 -2.99 5.74
C LYS A 501 -29.84 -3.25 4.55
N LEU A 502 -28.52 -3.22 4.74
CA LEU A 502 -27.54 -3.22 3.65
C LEU A 502 -26.85 -4.58 3.44
N GLY A 503 -27.06 -5.55 4.32
CA GLY A 503 -26.44 -6.88 4.22
C GLY A 503 -24.91 -6.86 4.34
N LYS A 504 -24.34 -5.82 4.97
CA LYS A 504 -22.90 -5.65 5.17
C LYS A 504 -22.47 -6.21 6.51
N THR A 505 -21.27 -6.78 6.54
CA THR A 505 -20.58 -7.24 7.75
C THR A 505 -19.63 -6.14 8.24
N PRO A 506 -19.90 -5.52 9.39
CA PRO A 506 -19.05 -4.45 9.90
C PRO A 506 -17.70 -4.98 10.40
N MET A 507 -16.68 -4.18 10.17
CA MET A 507 -15.32 -4.40 10.64
C MET A 507 -14.85 -3.19 11.47
N PHE A 508 -13.99 -3.39 12.47
CA PHE A 508 -13.41 -2.27 13.21
C PHE A 508 -12.13 -2.63 13.97
N TRP A 509 -11.33 -1.62 14.28
CA TRP A 509 -10.12 -1.71 15.08
C TRP A 509 -10.43 -2.16 16.52
N TYR A 510 -9.64 -3.09 17.05
CA TYR A 510 -9.75 -3.47 18.45
C TYR A 510 -9.19 -2.37 19.35
N GLU A 511 -10.00 -1.92 20.31
CA GLU A 511 -9.62 -0.96 21.35
C GLU A 511 -9.92 -1.51 22.75
N THR A 512 -9.01 -1.28 23.69
CA THR A 512 -9.19 -1.80 25.07
C THR A 512 -10.34 -1.14 25.82
N ASP A 513 -10.67 0.10 25.46
CA ASP A 513 -11.77 0.84 26.07
C ASP A 513 -13.13 0.39 25.51
N PHE A 514 -13.16 -0.27 24.34
CA PHE A 514 -14.38 -0.80 23.74
C PHE A 514 -14.60 -2.27 24.15
N LYS A 515 -15.27 -2.45 25.29
CA LYS A 515 -15.28 -3.72 26.06
C LYS A 515 -16.02 -4.89 25.39
N GLU A 516 -16.95 -4.59 24.48
CA GLU A 516 -17.84 -5.57 23.84
C GLU A 516 -17.76 -5.45 22.32
N ILE A 517 -17.53 -6.57 21.65
CA ILE A 517 -17.50 -6.66 20.19
C ILE A 517 -18.79 -7.36 19.76
N GLN A 518 -19.59 -6.71 18.91
CA GLN A 518 -20.88 -7.23 18.50
C GLN A 518 -20.71 -8.55 17.71
N PRO A 519 -21.50 -9.60 18.01
CA PRO A 519 -21.41 -10.89 17.32
C PRO A 519 -21.57 -10.73 15.81
N GLY A 520 -20.77 -11.46 15.02
CA GLY A 520 -20.79 -11.38 13.56
C GLY A 520 -20.00 -10.21 12.95
N CYS A 521 -19.32 -9.39 13.76
CA CYS A 521 -18.34 -8.41 13.25
C CYS A 521 -16.97 -9.08 13.04
N VAL A 522 -16.07 -8.36 12.38
CA VAL A 522 -14.65 -8.69 12.32
C VAL A 522 -13.87 -7.62 13.08
N THR A 523 -12.97 -8.01 13.98
CA THR A 523 -12.12 -7.06 14.71
C THR A 523 -10.67 -7.10 14.22
N PHE A 524 -9.96 -5.98 14.26
CA PHE A 524 -8.56 -5.87 13.82
C PHE A 524 -7.61 -5.77 15.01
N ALA A 525 -6.68 -6.73 15.13
CA ALA A 525 -5.63 -6.73 16.14
C ALA A 525 -4.43 -5.90 15.68
N TRP A 526 -4.43 -4.61 16.00
CA TRP A 526 -3.51 -3.63 15.41
C TRP A 526 -2.47 -3.04 16.35
N ARG A 527 -2.83 -2.78 17.61
CA ARG A 527 -1.99 -1.97 18.50
C ARG A 527 -0.79 -2.76 19.01
N ASN A 528 0.39 -2.16 18.94
CA ASN A 528 1.64 -2.81 19.36
C ASN A 528 1.53 -3.34 20.79
N GLY A 529 1.83 -4.64 20.97
CA GLY A 529 1.82 -5.30 22.27
C GLY A 529 0.43 -5.67 22.80
N LEU A 530 -0.66 -5.38 22.07
CA LEU A 530 -2.03 -5.73 22.46
C LEU A 530 -2.63 -6.90 21.68
N THR A 531 -1.88 -7.48 20.74
CA THR A 531 -2.32 -8.58 19.87
C THR A 531 -2.98 -9.71 20.66
N ALA A 532 -2.32 -10.22 21.71
CA ALA A 532 -2.86 -11.31 22.54
C ALA A 532 -4.23 -10.97 23.16
N LYS A 533 -4.41 -9.73 23.63
CA LYS A 533 -5.68 -9.26 24.21
C LYS A 533 -6.78 -9.14 23.16
N ALA A 534 -6.43 -8.69 21.96
CA ALA A 534 -7.38 -8.63 20.83
C ALA A 534 -7.87 -10.04 20.47
N LEU A 535 -6.98 -11.05 20.45
CA LEU A 535 -7.36 -12.44 20.21
C LEU A 535 -8.28 -12.99 21.31
N GLU A 536 -7.96 -12.73 22.58
CA GLU A 536 -8.80 -13.13 23.72
C GLU A 536 -10.19 -12.47 23.65
N ALA A 537 -10.25 -11.19 23.26
CA ALA A 537 -11.51 -10.50 23.04
C ALA A 537 -12.29 -11.12 21.88
N ALA A 538 -11.62 -11.52 20.79
CA ALA A 538 -12.26 -12.19 19.67
C ALA A 538 -12.87 -13.54 20.08
N GLU A 539 -12.15 -14.35 20.86
CA GLU A 539 -12.65 -15.62 21.40
C GLU A 539 -13.82 -15.41 22.35
N ARG A 540 -13.69 -14.48 23.30
CA ARG A 540 -14.73 -14.17 24.30
C ARG A 540 -16.03 -13.72 23.66
N ASN A 541 -15.95 -12.93 22.59
CA ASN A 541 -17.13 -12.43 21.87
C ASN A 541 -17.54 -13.35 20.71
N ASN A 542 -16.81 -14.45 20.47
CA ASN A 542 -17.02 -15.39 19.35
C ASN A 542 -17.11 -14.69 17.98
N VAL A 543 -16.14 -13.82 17.70
CA VAL A 543 -16.00 -13.05 16.45
C VAL A 543 -14.74 -13.43 15.69
N LYS A 544 -14.69 -13.09 14.41
CA LYS A 544 -13.50 -13.28 13.57
C LYS A 544 -12.50 -12.14 13.81
N VAL A 545 -11.21 -12.40 13.59
CA VAL A 545 -10.14 -11.42 13.80
C VAL A 545 -9.22 -11.30 12.58
N MET A 546 -8.91 -10.07 12.19
CA MET A 546 -7.85 -9.69 11.25
C MET A 546 -6.57 -9.40 12.02
N LEU A 547 -5.45 -9.97 11.59
CA LEU A 547 -4.15 -9.77 12.20
C LEU A 547 -3.37 -8.68 11.49
N CYS A 548 -3.08 -7.60 12.22
CA CYS A 548 -2.25 -6.50 11.76
C CYS A 548 -1.44 -5.85 12.88
N PRO A 549 -0.76 -6.67 13.71
CA PRO A 549 -0.09 -6.16 14.90
C PRO A 549 0.98 -5.13 14.54
N GLY A 550 1.03 -4.03 15.30
CA GLY A 550 1.90 -2.88 15.04
C GLY A 550 3.38 -3.25 14.97
N GLU A 551 3.77 -4.30 15.69
CA GLU A 551 5.13 -4.85 15.66
C GLU A 551 5.45 -5.64 14.38
N HIS A 552 4.52 -5.93 13.47
CA HIS A 552 4.78 -6.67 12.23
C HIS A 552 4.21 -6.02 10.96
N CYS A 553 3.05 -5.39 11.04
CA CYS A 553 2.20 -5.07 9.90
C CYS A 553 2.08 -3.58 9.58
N TYR A 554 2.65 -2.69 10.39
CA TYR A 554 2.69 -1.26 10.09
C TYR A 554 3.79 -1.01 9.07
N LEU A 555 3.39 -0.89 7.80
CA LEU A 555 4.30 -0.75 6.67
C LEU A 555 4.69 0.71 6.45
N ASP A 556 4.04 1.65 7.13
CA ASP A 556 4.47 3.05 7.26
C ASP A 556 5.71 3.19 8.17
N TYR A 557 6.00 2.23 9.06
CA TYR A 557 7.19 2.28 9.91
C TYR A 557 8.49 2.10 9.11
N PRO A 558 9.64 2.64 9.57
CA PRO A 558 10.92 2.45 8.90
C PRO A 558 11.29 0.97 8.80
N MET A 559 11.88 0.55 7.68
CA MET A 559 12.39 -0.82 7.55
C MET A 559 13.77 -1.00 8.19
N ALA A 560 14.53 0.09 8.32
CA ALA A 560 15.85 0.12 8.94
C ALA A 560 16.07 1.45 9.68
N PRO A 561 17.01 1.51 10.64
CA PRO A 561 17.38 2.76 11.29
C PRO A 561 17.74 3.85 10.28
N GLY A 562 17.11 5.01 10.41
CA GLY A 562 17.31 6.13 9.52
C GLY A 562 16.55 6.05 8.19
N ASP A 563 15.67 5.08 7.97
CA ASP A 563 14.60 5.14 6.96
C ASP A 563 13.44 6.02 7.53
N LEU A 564 12.60 6.69 6.70
CA LEU A 564 11.52 7.70 7.04
C LEU A 564 11.85 9.22 7.05
N PRO A 565 10.88 10.14 6.79
CA PRO A 565 11.13 11.58 6.55
C PRO A 565 11.67 12.36 7.78
N GLU A 566 11.78 13.70 7.63
CA GLU A 566 12.31 14.67 8.63
C GLU A 566 11.69 14.52 10.03
N VAL A 567 10.41 14.09 10.10
CA VAL A 567 9.70 13.80 11.35
C VAL A 567 9.39 12.32 11.46
N ASN A 568 9.85 11.76 12.58
CA ASN A 568 9.45 10.44 13.06
C ASN A 568 8.88 10.65 14.47
N TRP A 569 7.58 10.41 14.67
CA TRP A 569 6.88 10.55 15.97
C TRP A 569 7.16 9.40 16.94
N GLY A 570 8.33 8.75 16.83
CA GLY A 570 8.70 7.58 17.64
C GLY A 570 8.26 6.24 17.03
N MET A 571 7.98 6.20 15.74
CA MET A 571 7.74 4.95 15.00
C MET A 571 8.94 4.01 15.14
N PRO A 572 8.73 2.78 15.65
CA PRO A 572 9.78 1.78 15.78
C PRO A 572 10.16 1.22 14.41
N VAL A 573 11.36 0.67 14.28
CA VAL A 573 11.75 -0.05 13.05
C VAL A 573 11.00 -1.38 12.96
N THR A 574 10.32 -1.60 11.84
CA THR A 574 9.71 -2.90 11.47
C THR A 574 10.47 -3.48 10.28
N SER A 575 11.48 -4.32 10.57
CA SER A 575 12.33 -4.90 9.52
C SER A 575 11.59 -5.95 8.67
N LEU A 576 12.13 -6.27 7.48
CA LEU A 576 11.59 -7.37 6.65
C LEU A 576 11.52 -8.70 7.42
N LYS A 577 12.57 -9.03 8.18
CA LYS A 577 12.62 -10.25 8.99
C LYS A 577 11.52 -10.26 10.05
N GLN A 578 11.25 -9.11 10.66
CA GLN A 578 10.20 -8.96 11.66
C GLN A 578 8.81 -9.14 11.04
N THR A 579 8.50 -8.48 9.92
CA THR A 579 7.24 -8.73 9.21
C THR A 579 7.10 -10.19 8.79
N TYR A 580 8.18 -10.82 8.29
CA TYR A 580 8.17 -12.23 7.93
C TYR A 580 7.95 -13.17 9.13
N ALA A 581 8.36 -12.77 10.34
CA ALA A 581 8.16 -13.59 11.53
C ALA A 581 6.69 -13.69 11.97
N LEU A 582 5.77 -12.90 11.40
CA LEU A 582 4.34 -13.00 11.69
C LEU A 582 3.83 -14.40 11.37
N ASP A 583 3.42 -15.15 12.40
CA ASP A 583 2.54 -16.30 12.25
C ASP A 583 1.10 -15.82 12.49
N PRO A 584 0.22 -15.82 11.48
CA PRO A 584 -1.18 -15.46 11.64
C PRO A 584 -1.85 -16.16 12.81
N ALA A 585 -1.57 -17.44 13.07
CA ALA A 585 -2.16 -18.17 14.19
C ALA A 585 -1.71 -17.67 15.57
N TRP A 586 -0.66 -16.85 15.64
CA TRP A 586 -0.10 -16.29 16.85
C TRP A 586 0.18 -17.35 17.94
N GLY A 587 0.64 -18.54 17.53
CA GLY A 587 0.88 -19.66 18.43
C GLY A 587 -0.36 -20.31 19.07
N ARG A 588 -1.59 -19.91 18.69
CA ARG A 588 -2.85 -20.43 19.27
C ARG A 588 -3.33 -21.76 18.64
N GLY A 589 -2.58 -22.29 17.67
CA GLY A 589 -2.85 -23.58 17.04
C GLY A 589 -3.95 -23.56 15.98
N LYS A 590 -4.20 -24.72 15.37
CA LYS A 590 -5.06 -24.86 14.19
C LYS A 590 -6.55 -24.63 14.47
N GLU A 591 -7.03 -25.00 15.67
CA GLU A 591 -8.43 -24.79 16.05
C GLU A 591 -8.78 -23.30 16.10
N PHE A 592 -7.90 -22.49 16.70
CA PHE A 592 -8.04 -21.04 16.70
C PHE A 592 -8.00 -20.48 15.28
N GLU A 593 -7.04 -20.95 14.47
CA GLU A 593 -6.90 -20.50 13.09
C GLU A 593 -8.17 -20.77 12.27
N ASP A 594 -8.71 -21.99 12.31
CA ASP A 594 -9.91 -22.35 11.57
C ASP A 594 -11.15 -21.58 12.07
N LYS A 595 -11.26 -21.36 13.39
CA LYS A 595 -12.46 -20.77 14.00
C LYS A 595 -12.46 -19.24 14.01
N TYR A 596 -11.35 -18.58 14.27
CA TYR A 596 -11.32 -17.14 14.53
C TYR A 596 -10.47 -16.35 13.53
N MET A 597 -9.44 -16.95 12.93
CA MET A 597 -8.61 -16.23 11.95
C MET A 597 -9.42 -15.86 10.72
N PHE A 598 -9.50 -14.56 10.45
CA PHE A 598 -10.10 -14.05 9.21
C PHE A 598 -9.03 -13.84 8.14
N GLY A 599 -7.92 -13.22 8.54
CA GLY A 599 -6.96 -12.72 7.58
C GLY A 599 -5.80 -11.97 8.19
N VAL A 600 -4.97 -11.46 7.30
CA VAL A 600 -3.85 -10.57 7.62
C VAL A 600 -4.02 -9.26 6.85
N THR A 601 -3.64 -8.14 7.47
CA THR A 601 -3.53 -6.86 6.77
C THR A 601 -2.21 -6.16 7.06
N GLY A 602 -1.73 -5.41 6.08
CA GLY A 602 -0.59 -4.51 6.19
C GLY A 602 -1.07 -3.09 6.00
N THR A 603 -0.80 -2.22 6.96
CA THR A 603 -1.30 -0.85 7.00
C THR A 603 -0.26 0.14 6.49
N LEU A 604 -0.71 1.13 5.70
CA LEU A 604 0.10 2.20 5.12
C LEU A 604 -0.52 3.56 5.46
N TRP A 605 -0.34 3.97 6.72
CA TRP A 605 -0.68 5.31 7.22
C TRP A 605 0.22 6.37 6.57
N SER A 606 -0.35 7.41 5.98
CA SER A 606 0.37 8.24 4.99
C SER A 606 0.82 9.61 5.50
N GLU A 607 0.93 9.77 6.82
CA GLU A 607 1.49 10.96 7.46
C GLU A 607 2.87 11.26 6.87
N CYS A 608 3.75 10.25 6.83
CA CYS A 608 5.13 10.36 6.38
C CYS A 608 5.37 10.01 4.91
N MET A 609 4.33 9.99 4.07
CA MET A 609 4.41 9.54 2.68
C MET A 609 3.93 10.62 1.69
N PRO A 610 4.67 11.75 1.55
CA PRO A 610 4.24 12.92 0.79
C PRO A 610 4.11 12.71 -0.72
N ARG A 611 4.54 11.53 -1.21
CA ARG A 611 4.55 11.18 -2.64
C ARG A 611 3.97 9.78 -2.83
N PRO A 612 3.12 9.56 -3.85
CA PRO A 612 2.55 8.24 -4.13
C PRO A 612 3.60 7.14 -4.37
N GLU A 613 4.76 7.48 -4.92
CA GLU A 613 5.88 6.54 -5.11
C GLU A 613 6.39 5.96 -3.79
N ARG A 614 6.30 6.73 -2.69
CA ARG A 614 6.78 6.29 -1.38
C ARG A 614 5.96 5.12 -0.84
N ILE A 615 4.68 5.02 -1.18
CA ILE A 615 3.79 3.93 -0.76
C ILE A 615 4.36 2.57 -1.16
N PHE A 616 4.82 2.44 -2.41
CA PHE A 616 5.44 1.19 -2.90
C PHE A 616 6.76 0.90 -2.18
N TYR A 617 7.60 1.92 -1.99
CA TYR A 617 8.87 1.77 -1.27
C TYR A 617 8.66 1.26 0.17
N MET A 618 7.65 1.78 0.85
CA MET A 618 7.32 1.46 2.23
C MET A 618 6.64 0.08 2.34
N ALA A 619 5.78 -0.25 1.39
CA ALA A 619 5.10 -1.53 1.32
C ALA A 619 6.06 -2.68 0.99
N PHE A 620 6.87 -2.56 -0.07
CA PHE A 620 7.68 -3.65 -0.59
C PHE A 620 9.14 -3.54 -0.14
N PRO A 621 9.77 -4.64 0.34
CA PRO A 621 9.33 -6.05 0.28
C PRO A 621 8.44 -6.58 1.41
N ARG A 622 8.08 -5.80 2.43
CA ARG A 622 7.32 -6.32 3.59
C ARG A 622 5.94 -6.87 3.23
N ALA A 623 5.25 -6.27 2.26
CA ALA A 623 4.00 -6.80 1.70
C ALA A 623 4.19 -8.19 1.08
N TRP A 624 5.36 -8.52 0.51
CA TRP A 624 5.64 -9.88 0.04
C TRP A 624 5.76 -10.89 1.17
N ALA A 625 6.36 -10.49 2.30
CA ALA A 625 6.40 -11.32 3.50
C ALA A 625 5.00 -11.54 4.08
N LEU A 626 4.14 -10.52 4.05
CA LEU A 626 2.74 -10.61 4.49
C LEU A 626 1.90 -11.49 3.55
N ALA A 627 2.09 -11.39 2.24
CA ALA A 627 1.46 -12.29 1.26
C ALA A 627 1.81 -13.75 1.57
N GLU A 628 3.07 -14.02 1.91
CA GLU A 628 3.51 -15.36 2.31
C GLU A 628 2.91 -15.81 3.65
N ALA A 629 2.74 -14.91 4.62
CA ALA A 629 2.06 -15.22 5.88
C ALA A 629 0.59 -15.60 5.67
N GLY A 630 -0.15 -14.87 4.84
CA GLY A 630 -1.57 -15.12 4.55
C GLY A 630 -1.84 -16.27 3.56
N TRP A 631 -0.83 -16.78 2.87
CA TRP A 631 -0.98 -17.78 1.83
C TRP A 631 -0.27 -19.10 2.14
N THR A 632 1.01 -19.07 2.48
CA THR A 632 1.85 -20.26 2.58
C THR A 632 1.63 -20.96 3.93
N PRO A 633 1.45 -22.30 3.98
CA PRO A 633 1.40 -23.03 5.24
C PRO A 633 2.61 -22.76 6.11
N GLN A 634 2.41 -22.59 7.43
CA GLN A 634 3.49 -22.21 8.36
C GLN A 634 4.70 -23.17 8.29
N SER A 635 4.46 -24.47 8.10
CA SER A 635 5.50 -25.51 7.98
C SER A 635 6.40 -25.38 6.75
N ARG A 636 6.03 -24.54 5.77
CA ARG A 636 6.79 -24.30 4.54
C ARG A 636 7.51 -22.96 4.51
N ARG A 637 7.34 -22.14 5.55
CA ARG A 637 7.93 -20.80 5.62
C ARG A 637 9.33 -20.87 6.22
N ASP A 638 10.33 -20.47 5.44
CA ASP A 638 11.72 -20.31 5.86
C ASP A 638 12.28 -18.96 5.37
N TYR A 639 12.84 -18.15 6.28
CA TYR A 639 13.29 -16.80 5.94
C TYR A 639 14.48 -16.78 4.97
N THR A 640 15.35 -17.79 5.06
CA THR A 640 16.53 -17.88 4.19
C THR A 640 16.11 -18.20 2.76
N ASP A 641 15.20 -19.17 2.58
CA ASP A 641 14.60 -19.48 1.29
C ASP A 641 13.79 -18.31 0.74
N PHE A 642 13.02 -17.62 1.59
CA PHE A 642 12.29 -16.41 1.21
C PHE A 642 13.22 -15.33 0.64
N LEU A 643 14.31 -14.99 1.32
CA LEU A 643 15.30 -14.03 0.81
C LEU A 643 15.91 -14.44 -0.53
N ARG A 644 16.10 -15.74 -0.73
CA ARG A 644 16.64 -16.30 -1.97
C ARG A 644 15.67 -16.08 -3.14
N ARG A 645 14.38 -16.39 -2.95
CA ARG A 645 13.29 -16.14 -3.91
C ARG A 645 13.02 -14.65 -4.13
N LEU A 646 13.29 -13.81 -3.12
CA LEU A 646 13.03 -12.38 -3.18
C LEU A 646 13.88 -11.63 -4.21
N ARG A 647 15.10 -12.11 -4.48
CA ARG A 647 16.03 -11.46 -5.43
C ARG A 647 15.44 -11.33 -6.84
N PRO A 648 14.98 -12.42 -7.51
CA PRO A 648 14.33 -12.29 -8.81
C PRO A 648 12.98 -11.57 -8.75
N VAL A 649 12.25 -11.63 -7.63
CA VAL A 649 11.01 -10.87 -7.42
C VAL A 649 11.28 -9.36 -7.40
N MET A 650 12.32 -8.92 -6.68
CA MET A 650 12.78 -7.55 -6.62
C MET A 650 13.23 -7.04 -7.99
N ALA A 651 13.99 -7.85 -8.72
CA ALA A 651 14.41 -7.51 -10.09
C ALA A 651 13.20 -7.32 -11.02
N ASP A 652 12.19 -8.20 -10.93
CA ASP A 652 10.95 -8.04 -11.70
C ASP A 652 10.18 -6.77 -11.33
N HIS A 653 10.09 -6.47 -10.03
CA HIS A 653 9.46 -5.26 -9.52
C HIS A 653 10.14 -3.99 -10.04
N GLN A 654 11.48 -3.97 -10.06
CA GLN A 654 12.27 -2.88 -10.61
C GLN A 654 12.08 -2.73 -12.13
N LEU A 655 12.04 -3.81 -12.91
CA LEU A 655 11.77 -3.72 -14.36
C LEU A 655 10.41 -3.08 -14.68
N ARG A 656 9.44 -3.23 -13.76
CA ARG A 656 8.11 -2.63 -13.84
C ARG A 656 8.07 -1.18 -13.34
N GLY A 657 9.23 -0.63 -12.96
CA GLY A 657 9.40 0.77 -12.58
C GLY A 657 8.85 1.11 -11.19
N LEU A 658 8.76 0.12 -10.31
CA LEU A 658 8.18 0.29 -8.97
C LEU A 658 9.26 0.48 -7.89
N PRO A 659 9.09 1.45 -6.98
CA PRO A 659 9.95 1.64 -5.82
C PRO A 659 9.84 0.50 -4.81
N ALA A 660 10.97 0.09 -4.22
CA ALA A 660 10.99 -0.92 -3.16
C ALA A 660 12.25 -0.75 -2.32
N SER A 661 12.13 -0.94 -1.01
CA SER A 661 13.29 -0.87 -0.11
C SER A 661 14.28 -2.00 -0.39
N ASN A 662 15.58 -1.69 -0.29
CA ASN A 662 16.68 -2.65 -0.40
C ASN A 662 17.32 -2.98 0.95
N LYS A 663 16.65 -2.66 2.07
CA LYS A 663 17.19 -2.78 3.43
C LYS A 663 16.80 -4.13 4.07
N PHE A 664 17.45 -5.23 3.66
CA PHE A 664 17.20 -6.56 4.23
C PHE A 664 18.33 -7.58 4.00
#